data_AF-A0A914WE18-F1
#
_entry.id   AF-A0A914WE18-F1
#
_cell.length_a   1.000
_cell.length_b   1.000
_cell.length_c   1.000
_cell.angle_alpha   90.00
_cell.angle_beta   90.00
_cell.angle_gamma   90.00
#
_symmetry.space_group_name_H-M   'P 1'
#
loop_
_entity.id
_entity.type
_entity.pdbx_description
1 polymer ?
#
loop_
_entity_poly.entity_id
_entity_poly.type
_entity_poly.pdbx_seq_one_letter_code
_entity_poly.pdbx_strand_id
1 'polypeptide(L)'
;FMKFIPTFYDSGLTFINDQDDCSSKNMTIYFPIDGWTQSFTTAIYGNTPTITIYLPNGKTTYYAQYDVPFIDPSPTTPNLLLRQTVIPCDNIDWTTRDAYCYILEGTARTWTSARDYCHRSQMMSFLVDVHSNDTQNFLELQTGSADYWIGLNSLKTQGQWEWDVPDGAAYSHLDGYTNWAPGEPANDPNLRCVQVRHSGTNVGLWYATDCTQTLPFACQKHRYGQGLSPGEQDVNLLPQGMWRADISTASGSCYVQVRSQSQIQPYYGFVQDIHSDQPDQYGIFNSQSNRLAATVTGLSAFNANSPSGTVNYAFMYKGNTSMNRAVTFEQRALCAYQFVSQPFTFPGQNINPNFVIDDFFIKFSGVDQFGNLFERFSPAYCRKQVIATCYNGGTQYQGVCICPPYFTGPTCSVRVCQNGGGLSSDGTKCTCTTAFTGGSCEFPLCLPPYPATFHNNGKTLAIVLETSYSTGAAVFRLRRNLNAVLNQVLNGTTAAWFSNFILYPFDSTTNMANWYAPGVYTTVDTLTAALMNITPSQCPGDAACSSSCPRPIMTALNATLNYPQLATPNSQVLIITQSSPEDNAVVDQVLTQIQQTGVKVSVLVTDTQSPCAMGFNSTEGRALFSLAGFSGGSVFQVSSFELTGAFMTSYLPTLYSAAIISGGFAQNCSSQLTYIQVDQNMTDFTLDAFGANVQVALTGPNGPVALPSIDLLSSSFNYFQVVGTNLLQGAGIYTLSVSAAGSECSVQVRGGSPLETFIAYTQVTDQYNGATQDDAHYAPVSGMGQQNVIMVHARGLTRGRMSYVEIAGDTGLVFTSPLARRSNCSYEFYSTNSFLCNARTFIIAVHGWDDFGLNFRRLAIGHCVDTRPIPSPPPAFCDLKQRKLDLVFILDGSMPNSSFQVVKTFVKTLLIAYNINGNFTQIGLITVAATATSQFTLAASQNGGVPALVDAVPYDGSNGQNMTAALTLLISTYLQQSNGYRNDAQHLAIYITSNAGFFADGDPIQLSKSMRRGGSWGIATMAYGILSGANGGNYLIQLAGSGCSYHAGNPTDLNTNGFNFLQSKTCFDGHLCQ
;
A
#
# COMPACT_ATOMS: atom_id res chain seq x y z
N PHE A 1 33.02 16.86 45.70
CA PHE A 1 33.41 17.89 44.71
C PHE A 1 32.64 17.83 43.37
N MET A 2 31.49 17.13 43.26
CA MET A 2 30.72 17.07 42.00
C MET A 2 29.20 17.28 42.21
N LYS A 3 28.82 18.18 43.15
CA LYS A 3 27.41 18.44 43.50
C LYS A 3 26.56 19.01 42.34
N PHE A 4 27.21 19.50 41.28
CA PHE A 4 26.55 20.09 40.09
C PHE A 4 26.29 19.09 38.95
N ILE A 5 26.82 17.86 38.98
CA ILE A 5 26.57 16.86 37.91
C ILE A 5 25.08 16.63 37.64
N PRO A 6 24.21 16.50 38.68
CA PRO A 6 22.77 16.33 38.48
C PRO A 6 22.13 17.42 37.63
N THR A 7 22.71 18.62 37.58
CA THR A 7 22.16 19.74 36.81
C THR A 7 22.43 19.65 35.32
N PHE A 8 23.23 18.67 34.86
CA PHE A 8 23.40 18.39 33.44
C PHE A 8 22.34 17.46 32.86
N TYR A 9 21.67 16.67 33.71
CA TYR A 9 20.65 15.71 33.27
C TYR A 9 19.43 16.46 32.71
N ASP A 10 18.99 16.10 31.51
CA ASP A 10 17.93 16.79 30.75
C ASP A 10 18.06 18.32 30.78
N SER A 11 19.30 18.80 30.67
CA SER A 11 19.62 20.21 30.66
C SER A 11 20.00 20.70 29.26
N GLY A 12 19.39 21.81 28.86
CA GLY A 12 19.71 22.52 27.63
C GLY A 12 20.39 23.85 27.93
N LEU A 13 21.30 24.28 27.06
CA LEU A 13 21.88 25.62 27.17
C LEU A 13 20.82 26.65 26.75
N THR A 14 20.35 27.48 27.66
CA THR A 14 19.31 28.49 27.38
C THR A 14 19.92 29.83 26.98
N PHE A 15 21.10 30.13 27.50
CA PHE A 15 21.78 31.39 27.22
C PHE A 15 23.30 31.22 27.27
N ILE A 16 24.00 31.92 26.39
CA ILE A 16 25.46 31.97 26.32
C ILE A 16 25.87 33.35 25.81
N ASN A 17 26.82 34.00 26.47
CA ASN A 17 27.37 35.27 26.01
C ASN A 17 28.73 35.58 26.65
N ASP A 18 29.54 36.41 25.98
CA ASP A 18 30.73 37.05 26.52
C ASP A 18 30.68 38.57 26.32
N GLN A 19 31.34 39.29 27.22
CA GLN A 19 31.53 40.73 27.19
C GLN A 19 32.98 41.06 27.54
N ASP A 20 33.57 41.99 26.80
CA ASP A 20 34.99 42.38 26.95
C ASP A 20 35.28 43.08 28.29
N ASP A 21 34.30 43.76 28.87
CA ASP A 21 34.41 44.45 30.16
C ASP A 21 33.10 44.38 30.96
N CYS A 22 33.13 43.63 32.06
CA CYS A 22 32.02 43.52 33.01
C CYS A 22 32.33 44.21 34.35
N SER A 23 33.39 45.03 34.40
CA SER A 23 33.84 45.74 35.60
C SER A 23 33.36 47.19 35.64
N SER A 24 33.31 47.87 34.48
CA SER A 24 32.82 49.25 34.38
C SER A 24 31.30 49.36 34.22
N LYS A 25 30.65 48.33 33.67
CA LYS A 25 29.20 48.22 33.48
C LYS A 25 28.76 46.78 33.73
N ASN A 26 27.64 46.61 34.44
CA ASN A 26 27.07 45.29 34.66
C ASN A 26 26.55 44.71 33.34
N MET A 27 26.88 43.46 33.06
CA MET A 27 26.25 42.69 31.99
C MET A 27 24.84 42.30 32.43
N THR A 28 23.82 42.82 31.75
CA THR A 28 22.42 42.43 31.97
C THR A 28 22.00 41.42 30.92
N ILE A 29 21.54 40.25 31.35
CA ILE A 29 21.05 39.19 30.46
C ILE A 29 19.59 38.87 30.73
N TYR A 30 18.88 38.45 29.68
CA TYR A 30 17.51 37.98 29.74
C TYR A 30 17.42 36.59 29.12
N PHE A 31 16.75 35.67 29.79
CA PHE A 31 16.59 34.30 29.30
C PHE A 31 15.22 33.74 29.69
N PRO A 32 14.56 33.00 28.79
CA PRO A 32 13.26 32.41 29.06
C PRO A 32 13.37 31.12 29.89
N ILE A 33 12.44 30.94 30.81
CA ILE A 33 12.21 29.72 31.56
C ILE A 33 10.83 29.18 31.16
N ASP A 34 10.81 27.98 30.60
CA ASP A 34 9.61 27.29 30.11
C ASP A 34 8.85 26.56 31.22
N GLY A 35 7.63 26.13 30.92
CA GLY A 35 6.74 25.47 31.87
C GLY A 35 7.21 24.11 32.39
N TRP A 36 8.29 23.53 31.84
CA TRP A 36 8.87 22.28 32.34
C TRP A 36 10.17 22.47 33.11
N THR A 37 10.62 23.71 33.28
CA THR A 37 11.89 23.97 33.93
C THR A 37 11.77 23.84 35.45
N GLN A 38 12.52 22.91 36.03
CA GLN A 38 12.56 22.73 37.49
C GLN A 38 13.72 23.46 38.16
N SER A 39 14.83 23.61 37.45
CA SER A 39 15.99 24.35 37.91
C SER A 39 16.78 24.91 36.73
N PHE A 40 17.58 25.94 36.97
CA PHE A 40 18.61 26.35 36.02
C PHE A 40 19.93 26.58 36.74
N THR A 41 21.03 26.30 36.04
CA THR A 41 22.39 26.51 36.54
C THR A 41 23.04 27.65 35.78
N THR A 42 23.62 28.59 36.51
CA THR A 42 24.38 29.70 35.94
C THR A 42 25.86 29.49 36.24
N ALA A 43 26.68 29.48 35.18
CA ALA A 43 28.13 29.43 35.25
C ALA A 43 28.71 30.75 34.73
N ILE A 44 29.54 31.40 35.54
CA ILE A 44 30.15 32.68 35.22
C ILE A 44 31.65 32.57 35.38
N TYR A 45 32.37 32.93 34.32
CA TYR A 45 33.82 33.03 34.31
C TYR A 45 34.22 34.51 34.22
N GLY A 46 35.12 34.96 35.08
CA GLY A 46 35.57 36.35 35.16
C GLY A 46 36.30 36.60 36.49
N ASN A 47 36.99 37.73 36.68
CA ASN A 47 37.73 37.96 37.93
C ASN A 47 36.78 38.30 39.10
N THR A 48 36.67 37.43 40.10
CA THR A 48 35.75 37.56 41.26
C THR A 48 34.33 37.97 40.84
N PRO A 49 33.63 37.13 40.07
CA PRO A 49 32.35 37.48 39.48
C PRO A 49 31.24 37.51 40.53
N THR A 50 30.27 38.40 40.35
CA THR A 50 29.04 38.46 41.15
C THR A 50 27.81 38.42 40.24
N ILE A 51 26.71 37.89 40.76
CA ILE A 51 25.44 37.79 40.04
C ILE A 51 24.26 38.14 40.94
N THR A 52 23.30 38.88 40.38
CA THR A 52 21.98 39.10 40.96
C THR A 52 20.92 38.61 39.98
N ILE A 53 20.05 37.70 40.43
CA ILE A 53 18.98 37.10 39.60
C ILE A 53 17.63 37.69 39.99
N TYR A 54 16.80 37.96 38.98
CA TYR A 54 15.45 38.49 39.12
C TYR A 54 14.44 37.54 38.50
N LEU A 55 13.37 37.29 39.27
CA LEU A 55 12.17 36.58 38.84
C LEU A 55 11.45 37.35 37.71
N PRO A 56 10.56 36.71 36.94
CA PRO A 56 9.79 37.37 35.88
C PRO A 56 8.93 38.55 36.36
N ASN A 57 8.57 38.58 37.65
CA ASN A 57 7.84 39.68 38.28
C ASN A 57 8.74 40.85 38.74
N GLY A 58 10.04 40.80 38.45
CA GLY A 58 11.03 41.83 38.81
C GLY A 58 11.58 41.76 40.23
N LYS A 59 11.12 40.82 41.07
CA LYS A 59 11.68 40.62 42.42
C LYS A 59 13.02 39.88 42.35
N THR A 60 13.96 40.24 43.22
CA THR A 60 15.25 39.53 43.34
C THR A 60 15.06 38.17 44.00
N THR A 61 15.92 37.21 43.67
CA THR A 61 15.96 35.88 44.30
C THR A 61 16.64 35.87 45.67
N TYR A 62 16.83 37.03 46.32
CA TYR A 62 17.64 37.23 47.54
C TYR A 62 17.09 36.53 48.81
N TYR A 63 16.07 35.69 48.67
CA TYR A 63 15.75 34.70 49.70
C TYR A 63 16.78 33.57 49.54
N ALA A 64 17.63 33.34 50.55
CA ALA A 64 18.62 32.25 50.63
C ALA A 64 18.05 30.84 50.31
N GLN A 65 16.73 30.74 50.19
CA GLN A 65 16.01 29.55 49.81
C GLN A 65 16.10 29.24 48.31
N TYR A 66 16.17 30.19 47.37
CA TYR A 66 16.18 29.88 45.92
C TYR A 66 17.56 29.52 45.34
N ASP A 67 18.63 29.83 46.07
CA ASP A 67 20.01 29.79 45.57
C ASP A 67 20.78 28.64 46.22
N VAL A 68 21.32 27.74 45.40
CA VAL A 68 22.19 26.63 45.84
C VAL A 68 23.59 26.88 45.28
N PRO A 69 24.53 27.37 46.11
CA PRO A 69 25.89 27.63 45.67
C PRO A 69 26.67 26.31 45.52
N PHE A 70 27.26 26.09 44.34
CA PHE A 70 28.16 24.96 44.12
C PHE A 70 29.63 25.37 44.19
N ILE A 71 29.97 26.51 43.57
CA ILE A 71 31.31 27.09 43.58
C ILE A 71 31.15 28.60 43.72
N ASP A 72 31.71 29.16 44.78
CA ASP A 72 31.83 30.60 44.96
C ASP A 72 33.27 31.08 44.72
N PRO A 73 33.45 32.34 44.29
CA PRO A 73 34.77 32.92 44.14
C PRO A 73 35.50 32.94 45.49
N SER A 74 36.67 32.31 45.53
CA SER A 74 37.52 32.21 46.71
C SER A 74 38.98 32.54 46.35
N PRO A 75 39.87 32.75 47.33
CA PRO A 75 41.30 32.95 47.04
C PRO A 75 41.93 31.83 46.19
N THR A 76 41.39 30.61 46.27
CA THR A 76 41.83 29.44 45.49
C THR A 76 41.11 29.26 44.16
N THR A 77 39.95 29.87 43.98
CA THR A 77 39.10 29.80 42.76
C THR A 77 38.52 31.17 42.41
N PRO A 78 39.34 32.19 42.12
CA PRO A 78 38.85 33.56 41.98
C PRO A 78 37.98 33.76 40.73
N ASN A 79 38.09 32.85 39.75
CA ASN A 79 37.62 33.12 38.39
C ASN A 79 36.31 32.44 37.99
N LEU A 80 35.66 31.70 38.90
CA LEU A 80 34.47 30.90 38.59
C LEU A 80 33.41 31.05 39.69
N LEU A 81 32.18 31.35 39.27
CA LEU A 81 30.98 31.25 40.08
C LEU A 81 30.03 30.26 39.41
N LEU A 82 29.59 29.24 40.15
CA LEU A 82 28.63 28.24 39.71
C LEU A 82 27.53 28.10 40.76
N ARG A 83 26.29 28.41 40.35
CA ARG A 83 25.13 28.37 41.24
C ARG A 83 23.91 27.79 40.53
N GLN A 84 23.10 27.04 41.26
CA GLN A 84 21.81 26.54 40.78
C GLN A 84 20.69 27.35 41.42
N THR A 85 19.78 27.83 40.59
CA THR A 85 18.51 28.39 41.03
C THR A 85 17.44 27.31 40.96
N VAL A 86 16.76 27.07 42.08
CA VAL A 86 15.73 26.03 42.25
C VAL A 86 14.68 26.54 43.23
N ILE A 87 13.43 26.11 43.09
CA ILE A 87 12.34 26.54 43.98
C ILE A 87 12.52 25.97 45.41
N PRO A 88 12.16 26.70 46.48
CA PRO A 88 12.15 26.20 47.86
C PRO A 88 11.22 24.99 48.04
N CYS A 89 11.35 24.30 49.18
CA CYS A 89 10.44 23.20 49.54
C CYS A 89 8.99 23.68 49.70
N ASP A 90 8.04 22.79 49.37
CA ASP A 90 6.62 23.10 49.09
C ASP A 90 5.83 23.57 50.33
N ASN A 91 6.34 23.33 51.55
CA ASN A 91 5.69 23.63 52.81
C ASN A 91 6.72 24.02 53.89
N ILE A 92 6.31 24.82 54.89
CA ILE A 92 7.13 25.29 56.02
C ILE A 92 7.69 24.14 56.89
N ASP A 93 7.05 22.97 56.84
CA ASP A 93 7.46 21.79 57.63
C ASP A 93 8.70 21.09 57.04
N TRP A 94 9.02 21.33 55.76
CA TRP A 94 10.22 20.77 55.12
C TRP A 94 11.41 21.69 55.28
N THR A 95 12.50 21.17 55.84
CA THR A 95 13.75 21.91 56.00
C THR A 95 14.57 21.82 54.72
N THR A 96 14.92 22.97 54.15
CA THR A 96 15.74 23.06 52.93
C THR A 96 17.22 22.93 53.28
N ARG A 97 17.95 22.05 52.58
CA ARG A 97 19.42 22.01 52.59
C ARG A 97 19.97 21.53 51.25
N ASP A 98 20.89 22.31 50.68
CA ASP A 98 21.43 22.09 49.34
C ASP A 98 20.30 21.89 48.30
N ALA A 99 20.37 20.81 47.53
CA ALA A 99 19.39 20.43 46.50
C ALA A 99 18.21 19.59 47.03
N TYR A 100 18.09 19.42 48.35
CA TYR A 100 17.13 18.51 48.99
C TYR A 100 16.23 19.19 50.02
N CYS A 101 15.08 18.57 50.23
CA CYS A 101 14.12 18.85 51.29
C CYS A 101 14.14 17.69 52.28
N TYR A 102 14.18 17.99 53.58
CA TYR A 102 14.16 16.99 54.66
C TYR A 102 12.98 17.22 55.60
N ILE A 103 12.36 16.15 56.07
CA ILE A 103 11.35 16.19 57.13
C ILE A 103 11.62 15.08 58.14
N LEU A 104 11.45 15.41 59.42
CA LEU A 104 11.54 14.45 60.50
C LEU A 104 10.15 14.03 60.96
N GLU A 105 9.91 12.73 60.95
CA GLU A 105 8.66 12.13 61.39
C GLU A 105 8.81 11.54 62.79
N GLY A 106 8.22 12.21 63.77
CA GLY A 106 8.27 11.78 65.18
C GLY A 106 7.40 10.56 65.49
N THR A 107 6.47 10.19 64.62
CA THR A 107 5.61 9.01 64.83
C THR A 107 6.37 7.74 64.51
N ALA A 108 6.74 6.98 65.53
CA ALA A 108 7.56 5.79 65.39
C ALA A 108 6.89 4.70 64.52
N ARG A 109 7.63 4.14 63.56
CA ARG A 109 7.16 3.09 62.62
C ARG A 109 8.23 2.03 62.40
N THR A 110 7.83 0.84 61.94
CA THR A 110 8.78 -0.16 61.41
C THR A 110 9.50 0.41 60.20
N TRP A 111 10.71 -0.08 59.90
CA TRP A 111 11.50 0.46 58.78
C TRP A 111 10.72 0.40 57.46
N THR A 112 10.04 -0.73 57.19
CA THR A 112 9.20 -0.89 55.99
C THR A 112 8.04 0.09 55.97
N SER A 113 7.33 0.29 57.10
CA SER A 113 6.24 1.27 57.18
C SER A 113 6.72 2.72 57.13
N ALA A 114 7.96 3.00 57.56
CA ALA A 114 8.60 4.30 57.43
C ALA A 114 8.95 4.59 55.96
N ARG A 115 9.53 3.61 55.26
CA ARG A 115 9.73 3.65 53.81
C ARG A 115 8.41 3.92 53.08
N ASP A 116 7.41 3.07 53.30
CA ASP A 116 6.10 3.20 52.65
C ASP A 116 5.42 4.54 52.96
N TYR A 117 5.74 5.16 54.10
CA TYR A 117 5.28 6.51 54.43
C TYR A 117 5.98 7.58 53.60
N CYS A 118 7.32 7.57 53.53
CA CYS A 118 8.08 8.54 52.73
C CYS A 118 7.70 8.47 51.24
N HIS A 119 7.47 7.26 50.73
CA HIS A 119 7.10 6.98 49.34
C HIS A 119 5.64 7.25 48.99
N ARG A 120 4.80 7.73 49.93
CA ARG A 120 3.42 8.07 49.60
C ARG A 120 3.35 9.12 48.50
N SER A 121 2.39 8.96 47.60
CA SER A 121 2.14 9.87 46.47
C SER A 121 1.97 11.34 46.87
N GLN A 122 1.54 11.62 48.11
CA GLN A 122 1.42 12.99 48.62
C GLN A 122 2.75 13.61 49.08
N MET A 123 3.74 12.78 49.45
CA MET A 123 5.03 13.24 49.96
C MET A 123 6.10 13.25 48.88
N MET A 124 6.04 12.28 47.95
CA MET A 124 7.00 12.14 46.87
C MET A 124 8.45 12.18 47.43
N SER A 125 8.73 11.37 48.44
CA SER A 125 10.01 11.32 49.13
C SER A 125 10.49 9.89 49.35
N PHE A 126 11.67 9.74 49.93
CA PHE A 126 12.26 8.45 50.29
C PHE A 126 12.99 8.60 51.62
N LEU A 127 13.35 7.49 52.28
CA LEU A 127 14.11 7.57 53.52
C LEU A 127 15.48 8.21 53.28
N VAL A 128 15.94 8.99 54.25
CA VAL A 128 17.16 9.78 54.10
C VAL A 128 18.40 8.93 53.79
N ASP A 129 19.18 9.36 52.80
CA ASP A 129 20.53 8.84 52.55
C ASP A 129 21.61 9.74 53.16
N VAL A 130 22.74 9.14 53.52
CA VAL A 130 23.84 9.86 54.19
C VAL A 130 25.16 9.54 53.51
N HIS A 131 25.53 10.38 52.54
CA HIS A 131 26.76 10.25 51.77
C HIS A 131 27.91 11.15 52.26
N SER A 132 27.73 11.92 53.34
CA SER A 132 28.78 12.80 53.87
C SER A 132 28.61 13.11 55.36
N ASN A 133 29.73 13.46 56.01
CA ASN A 133 29.74 13.92 57.40
C ASN A 133 28.89 15.18 57.61
N ASP A 134 28.81 16.05 56.60
CA ASP A 134 28.00 17.27 56.67
C ASP A 134 26.51 16.96 56.71
N THR A 135 26.06 15.95 55.94
CA THR A 135 24.68 15.44 55.98
C THR A 135 24.39 14.77 57.32
N GLN A 136 25.32 13.97 57.85
CA GLN A 136 25.15 13.35 59.17
C GLN A 136 24.95 14.43 60.25
N ASN A 137 25.88 15.38 60.36
CA ASN A 137 25.82 16.45 61.37
C ASN A 137 24.54 17.30 61.24
N PHE A 138 24.03 17.48 60.02
CA PHE A 138 22.76 18.14 59.80
C PHE A 138 21.60 17.38 60.41
N LEU A 139 21.50 16.08 60.12
CA LEU A 139 20.42 15.23 60.60
C LEU A 139 20.44 15.10 62.12
N GLU A 140 21.63 15.03 62.74
CA GLU A 140 21.79 15.08 64.20
C GLU A 140 21.17 16.36 64.79
N LEU A 141 21.44 17.52 64.17
CA LEU A 141 20.88 18.80 64.61
C LEU A 141 19.35 18.89 64.45
N GLN A 142 18.77 18.16 63.49
CA GLN A 142 17.32 18.16 63.26
C GLN A 142 16.57 17.13 64.12
N THR A 143 17.20 15.99 64.42
CA THR A 143 16.57 14.83 65.10
C THR A 143 16.60 14.91 66.63
N GLY A 144 17.44 15.78 67.20
CA GLY A 144 17.40 16.09 68.62
C GLY A 144 18.01 14.99 69.48
N SER A 145 17.20 14.19 70.18
CA SER A 145 17.69 13.16 71.13
C SER A 145 17.10 11.75 70.95
N ALA A 146 16.39 11.52 69.83
CA ALA A 146 15.74 10.25 69.55
C ALA A 146 16.58 9.39 68.60
N ASP A 147 16.59 8.07 68.84
CA ASP A 147 17.06 7.09 67.85
C ASP A 147 16.12 7.14 66.63
N TYR A 148 16.66 7.09 65.41
CA TYR A 148 15.86 7.23 64.20
C TYR A 148 16.31 6.35 63.04
N TRP A 149 15.39 6.03 62.12
CA TRP A 149 15.68 5.29 60.89
C TRP A 149 16.32 6.16 59.81
N ILE A 150 17.28 5.57 59.11
CA ILE A 150 17.81 6.06 57.82
C ILE A 150 17.48 5.06 56.71
N GLY A 151 17.64 5.46 55.45
CA GLY A 151 17.30 4.64 54.28
C GLY A 151 18.22 3.45 54.03
N LEU A 152 19.31 3.32 54.78
CA LEU A 152 20.26 2.22 54.61
C LEU A 152 19.67 0.89 55.11
N ASN A 153 19.71 -0.13 54.26
CA ASN A 153 19.18 -1.45 54.57
C ASN A 153 19.92 -2.55 53.79
N SER A 154 19.68 -3.81 54.14
CA SER A 154 20.19 -4.98 53.40
C SER A 154 19.07 -5.97 53.07
N LEU A 155 17.85 -5.47 52.80
CA LEU A 155 16.64 -6.29 52.63
C LEU A 155 16.60 -7.07 51.31
N LYS A 156 17.22 -6.56 50.24
CA LYS A 156 17.28 -7.26 48.95
C LYS A 156 18.35 -8.34 48.92
N THR A 157 19.58 -7.99 49.33
CA THR A 157 20.72 -8.90 49.34
C THR A 157 21.40 -8.84 50.71
N GLN A 158 21.40 -9.96 51.43
CA GLN A 158 21.99 -10.04 52.76
C GLN A 158 23.48 -9.68 52.73
N GLY A 159 23.90 -8.78 53.63
CA GLY A 159 25.30 -8.33 53.75
C GLY A 159 25.73 -7.30 52.70
N GLN A 160 24.86 -6.92 51.76
CA GLN A 160 25.06 -5.81 50.84
C GLN A 160 24.12 -4.67 51.24
N TRP A 161 24.71 -3.56 51.68
CA TRP A 161 23.95 -2.41 52.15
C TRP A 161 23.62 -1.46 51.00
N GLU A 162 22.35 -1.11 50.88
CA GLU A 162 21.81 -0.24 49.84
C GLU A 162 20.92 0.84 50.48
N TRP A 163 20.93 2.02 49.87
CA TRP A 163 20.08 3.14 50.26
C TRP A 163 18.70 2.98 49.63
N ASP A 164 17.66 3.36 50.38
CA ASP A 164 16.36 3.68 49.82
C ASP A 164 16.52 4.81 48.80
N VAL A 165 15.87 4.67 47.64
CA VAL A 165 15.97 5.59 46.50
C VAL A 165 14.57 5.89 46.01
N PRO A 166 14.35 7.00 45.26
CA PRO A 166 13.06 7.30 44.65
C PRO A 166 12.44 6.14 43.88
N ASP A 167 11.11 6.07 43.85
CA ASP A 167 10.41 5.03 43.08
C ASP A 167 10.84 5.06 41.61
N GLY A 168 11.18 3.88 41.07
CA GLY A 168 11.67 3.73 39.69
C GLY A 168 13.17 4.01 39.48
N ALA A 169 13.90 4.49 40.50
CA ALA A 169 15.34 4.64 40.44
C ALA A 169 16.09 3.31 40.68
N ALA A 170 17.30 3.19 40.13
CA ALA A 170 18.18 2.06 40.44
C ALA A 170 18.72 2.18 41.87
N TYR A 171 18.83 1.04 42.57
CA TYR A 171 19.36 0.98 43.93
C TYR A 171 20.77 1.58 44.03
N SER A 172 21.01 2.38 45.07
CA SER A 172 22.30 2.99 45.36
C SER A 172 23.02 2.18 46.44
N HIS A 173 24.18 1.61 46.13
CA HIS A 173 24.96 0.85 47.11
C HIS A 173 25.71 1.78 48.08
N LEU A 174 26.02 1.27 49.27
CA LEU A 174 26.86 1.99 50.23
C LEU A 174 28.32 2.04 49.75
N ASP A 175 28.67 3.12 49.04
CA ASP A 175 30.02 3.38 48.56
C ASP A 175 30.58 4.69 49.15
N GLY A 176 31.78 4.63 49.73
CA GLY A 176 32.50 5.80 50.25
C GLY A 176 32.28 6.09 51.74
N TYR A 177 31.48 7.10 52.07
CA TYR A 177 31.28 7.54 53.45
C TYR A 177 30.45 6.54 54.25
N THR A 178 30.92 6.20 55.45
CA THR A 178 30.17 5.38 56.40
C THR A 178 30.32 5.96 57.80
N ASN A 179 29.27 5.87 58.61
CA ASN A 179 29.31 6.29 60.01
C ASN A 179 28.93 5.15 60.97
N TRP A 180 29.31 3.91 60.61
CA TRP A 180 29.09 2.72 61.43
C TRP A 180 29.74 2.84 62.81
N ALA A 181 29.06 2.33 63.83
CA ALA A 181 29.65 2.18 65.15
C ALA A 181 30.77 1.11 65.15
N PRO A 182 31.72 1.18 66.09
CA PRO A 182 32.74 0.14 66.22
C PRO A 182 32.12 -1.25 66.35
N GLY A 183 32.44 -2.15 65.41
CA GLY A 183 31.90 -3.52 65.37
C GLY A 183 30.63 -3.70 64.54
N GLU A 184 30.07 -2.63 63.97
CA GLU A 184 28.95 -2.66 63.03
C GLU A 184 29.45 -2.57 61.57
N PRO A 185 28.69 -3.10 60.59
CA PRO A 185 27.45 -3.84 60.75
C PRO A 185 27.68 -5.25 61.31
N ALA A 186 26.91 -5.65 62.32
CA ALA A 186 26.95 -7.01 62.85
C ALA A 186 26.58 -8.04 61.75
N ASN A 187 27.31 -9.16 61.67
CA ASN A 187 27.02 -10.25 60.73
C ASN A 187 25.87 -11.14 61.25
N ASP A 188 24.70 -10.54 61.48
CA ASP A 188 23.48 -11.22 61.92
C ASP A 188 22.41 -11.12 60.82
N PRO A 189 21.89 -12.25 60.28
CA PRO A 189 20.85 -12.25 59.26
C PRO A 189 19.55 -11.55 59.68
N ASN A 190 19.29 -11.35 60.97
CA ASN A 190 18.07 -10.73 61.48
C ASN A 190 18.17 -9.20 61.57
N LEU A 191 19.38 -8.62 61.52
CA LEU A 191 19.61 -7.18 61.65
C LEU A 191 19.86 -6.56 60.27
N ARG A 192 18.77 -6.18 59.58
CA ARG A 192 18.81 -5.79 58.16
C ARG A 192 18.45 -4.33 57.89
N CYS A 193 18.16 -3.55 58.93
CA CYS A 193 17.80 -2.14 58.83
C CYS A 193 18.71 -1.29 59.73
N VAL A 194 18.95 -0.03 59.36
CA VAL A 194 19.93 0.81 60.05
C VAL A 194 19.27 1.95 60.81
N GLN A 195 19.58 2.00 62.11
CA GLN A 195 19.22 3.13 62.97
C GLN A 195 20.45 3.98 63.27
N VAL A 196 20.22 5.27 63.55
CA VAL A 196 21.18 6.16 64.19
C VAL A 196 20.80 6.24 65.66
N ARG A 197 21.77 6.00 66.55
CA ARG A 197 21.53 5.94 68.01
C ARG A 197 21.91 7.23 68.70
N HIS A 198 21.01 7.79 69.49
CA HIS A 198 21.18 9.00 70.28
C HIS A 198 21.18 8.75 71.81
N SER A 199 21.35 7.50 72.25
CA SER A 199 21.51 7.11 73.66
C SER A 199 22.72 6.18 73.89
N GLY A 200 23.40 6.29 75.05
CA GLY A 200 24.53 5.44 75.43
C GLY A 200 25.91 5.92 74.95
N THR A 201 26.88 5.00 74.76
CA THR A 201 28.21 5.29 74.20
C THR A 201 28.18 5.27 72.67
N ASN A 202 28.97 6.12 72.01
CA ASN A 202 29.02 6.28 70.54
C ASN A 202 27.70 6.82 69.92
N VAL A 203 27.20 7.93 70.49
CA VAL A 203 26.05 8.70 69.98
C VAL A 203 26.31 9.21 68.56
N GLY A 204 25.28 9.16 67.70
CA GLY A 204 25.30 9.62 66.31
C GLY A 204 25.87 8.61 65.30
N LEU A 205 26.28 7.41 65.75
CA LEU A 205 26.77 6.34 64.87
C LEU A 205 25.67 5.37 64.44
N TRP A 206 25.90 4.69 63.32
CA TRP A 206 24.97 3.76 62.69
C TRP A 206 25.07 2.36 63.29
N TYR A 207 23.93 1.72 63.53
CA TYR A 207 23.81 0.35 64.03
C TYR A 207 22.85 -0.45 63.16
N ALA A 208 23.22 -1.69 62.81
CA ALA A 208 22.27 -2.64 62.23
C ALA A 208 21.32 -3.14 63.32
N THR A 209 20.02 -3.15 63.04
CA THR A 209 19.00 -3.56 63.99
C THR A 209 17.83 -4.27 63.30
N ASP A 210 16.92 -4.82 64.11
CA ASP A 210 15.71 -5.49 63.65
C ASP A 210 14.74 -4.48 63.00
N CYS A 211 14.39 -4.73 61.74
CA CYS A 211 13.48 -3.90 60.94
C CYS A 211 12.06 -3.75 61.52
N THR A 212 11.67 -4.64 62.45
CA THR A 212 10.36 -4.63 63.13
C THR A 212 10.31 -3.66 64.31
N GLN A 213 11.44 -3.09 64.73
CA GLN A 213 11.46 -2.03 65.74
C GLN A 213 10.70 -0.80 65.24
N THR A 214 10.03 -0.09 66.14
CA THR A 214 9.34 1.16 65.78
C THR A 214 10.16 2.36 66.23
N LEU A 215 10.70 3.13 65.28
CA LEU A 215 11.48 4.34 65.54
C LEU A 215 10.94 5.53 64.73
N PRO A 216 11.13 6.76 65.20
CA PRO A 216 11.09 7.96 64.36
C PRO A 216 11.98 7.81 63.13
N PHE A 217 11.75 8.60 62.08
CA PHE A 217 12.49 8.47 60.83
C PHE A 217 12.54 9.78 60.07
N ALA A 218 13.52 9.95 59.19
CA ALA A 218 13.65 11.14 58.35
C ALA A 218 13.42 10.78 56.88
N CYS A 219 12.56 11.54 56.21
CA CYS A 219 12.36 11.47 54.77
C CYS A 219 13.12 12.60 54.07
N GLN A 220 13.56 12.35 52.84
CA GLN A 220 14.14 13.36 51.96
C GLN A 220 13.57 13.28 50.54
N LYS A 221 13.59 14.41 49.83
CA LYS A 221 13.28 14.48 48.39
C LYS A 221 14.09 15.56 47.71
N HIS A 222 14.25 15.47 46.39
CA HIS A 222 14.85 16.57 45.63
C HIS A 222 13.92 17.79 45.63
N ARG A 223 14.51 18.98 45.54
CA ARG A 223 13.74 20.23 45.41
C ARG A 223 13.03 20.36 44.06
N TYR A 224 13.36 19.50 43.10
CA TYR A 224 12.85 19.46 41.73
C TYR A 224 12.09 18.14 41.42
N GLY A 225 11.49 17.46 42.40
CA GLY A 225 10.65 16.25 42.21
C GLY A 225 11.18 15.00 42.93
N GLN A 226 10.66 13.80 42.59
CA GLN A 226 11.21 12.55 43.15
C GLN A 226 12.57 12.17 42.57
N GLY A 227 12.91 12.58 41.35
CA GLY A 227 14.16 12.20 40.68
C GLY A 227 14.84 13.35 39.94
N LEU A 228 15.80 12.99 39.08
CA LEU A 228 16.54 13.95 38.23
C LEU A 228 15.79 14.37 36.96
N SER A 229 14.68 13.70 36.62
CA SER A 229 13.94 13.92 35.38
C SER A 229 12.88 15.02 35.52
N PRO A 230 12.86 16.00 34.61
CA PRO A 230 11.76 16.93 34.52
C PRO A 230 10.47 16.22 34.11
N GLY A 231 9.34 16.46 34.79
CA GLY A 231 7.99 16.20 34.26
C GLY A 231 7.09 15.16 34.92
N GLU A 232 7.18 14.95 36.24
CA GLU A 232 6.02 14.47 36.99
C GLU A 232 4.97 15.60 37.06
N GLN A 233 3.67 15.27 37.02
CA GLN A 233 2.59 16.27 36.84
C GLN A 233 2.36 17.18 38.07
N ASP A 234 3.04 16.93 39.19
CA ASP A 234 2.85 17.60 40.49
C ASP A 234 4.16 18.23 41.04
N VAL A 235 5.07 18.66 40.17
CA VAL A 235 6.44 19.05 40.58
C VAL A 235 6.62 20.56 40.79
N ASN A 236 7.53 20.85 41.72
CA ASN A 236 8.23 22.11 41.93
C ASN A 236 8.92 22.68 40.67
N LEU A 237 8.15 23.43 39.89
CA LEU A 237 8.62 24.13 38.70
C LEU A 237 9.01 25.58 39.03
N LEU A 238 10.04 26.10 38.35
CA LEU A 238 10.36 27.52 38.45
C LEU A 238 9.27 28.37 37.79
N PRO A 239 9.00 29.59 38.29
CA PRO A 239 8.10 30.52 37.62
C PRO A 239 8.46 30.71 36.14
N GLN A 240 7.55 30.29 35.27
CA GLN A 240 7.69 30.45 33.82
C GLN A 240 7.73 31.93 33.43
N GLY A 241 8.49 32.26 32.38
CA GLY A 241 8.60 33.62 31.86
C GLY A 241 10.04 34.08 31.63
N MET A 242 10.22 35.37 31.40
CA MET A 242 11.53 35.98 31.14
C MET A 242 12.23 36.32 32.45
N TRP A 243 13.31 35.62 32.73
CA TRP A 243 14.19 35.92 33.86
C TRP A 243 15.27 36.91 33.45
N ARG A 244 15.78 37.67 34.43
CA ARG A 244 16.89 38.61 34.24
C ARG A 244 18.01 38.29 35.21
N ALA A 245 19.25 38.42 34.76
CA ALA A 245 20.40 38.42 35.65
C ALA A 245 21.34 39.59 35.36
N ASP A 246 21.82 40.24 36.41
CA ASP A 246 22.84 41.28 36.36
C ASP A 246 24.16 40.71 36.87
N ILE A 247 25.22 40.85 36.08
CA ILE A 247 26.52 40.22 36.31
C ILE A 247 27.61 41.29 36.32
N SER A 248 28.53 41.22 37.27
CA SER A 248 29.69 42.10 37.34
C SER A 248 30.95 41.35 37.75
N THR A 249 32.12 41.92 37.46
CA THR A 249 33.43 41.37 37.83
C THR A 249 34.30 42.46 38.44
N ALA A 250 35.33 42.09 39.20
CA ALA A 250 36.26 43.08 39.75
C ALA A 250 37.15 43.72 38.67
N SER A 251 37.49 42.98 37.62
CA SER A 251 38.20 43.50 36.44
C SER A 251 38.05 42.59 35.23
N GLY A 252 38.07 43.20 34.03
CA GLY A 252 38.19 42.49 32.76
C GLY A 252 36.87 41.92 32.23
N SER A 253 37.00 40.94 31.35
CA SER A 253 35.89 40.31 30.64
C SER A 253 35.11 39.33 31.51
N CYS A 254 33.89 39.04 31.10
CA CYS A 254 33.10 37.95 31.68
C CYS A 254 32.41 37.10 30.62
N TYR A 255 32.28 35.81 30.92
CA TYR A 255 31.59 34.82 30.11
C TYR A 255 30.51 34.16 30.96
N VAL A 256 29.29 34.09 30.43
CA VAL A 256 28.13 33.51 31.12
C VAL A 256 27.52 32.39 30.31
N GLN A 257 27.13 31.33 31.02
CA GLN A 257 26.27 30.28 30.51
C GLN A 257 25.10 30.05 31.48
N VAL A 258 23.90 29.91 30.94
CA VAL A 258 22.72 29.49 31.69
C VAL A 258 22.19 28.20 31.08
N ARG A 259 22.07 27.15 31.88
CA ARG A 259 21.50 25.86 31.47
C ARG A 259 20.19 25.63 32.22
N SER A 260 19.12 25.36 31.48
CA SER A 260 17.82 25.00 32.06
C SER A 260 17.62 23.49 32.03
N GLN A 261 17.25 22.90 33.17
CA GLN A 261 16.84 21.51 33.28
C GLN A 261 15.33 21.41 33.04
N SER A 262 14.95 20.84 31.90
CA SER A 262 13.59 20.86 31.36
C SER A 262 13.37 19.72 30.35
N GLN A 263 12.12 19.25 30.24
CA GLN A 263 11.72 18.26 29.24
C GLN A 263 11.89 18.74 27.80
N ILE A 264 11.99 20.05 27.58
CA ILE A 264 12.10 20.63 26.24
C ILE A 264 13.56 20.61 25.78
N GLN A 265 13.90 19.62 24.94
CA GLN A 265 15.21 19.45 24.33
C GLN A 265 15.09 19.26 22.81
N PRO A 266 15.75 20.12 22.00
CA PRO A 266 15.77 19.96 20.55
C PRO A 266 16.87 18.98 20.11
N TYR A 267 16.48 17.98 19.33
CA TYR A 267 17.36 17.08 18.59
C TYR A 267 17.26 17.42 17.11
N TYR A 268 18.38 17.57 16.43
CA TYR A 268 18.36 18.07 15.06
C TYR A 268 19.54 17.57 14.22
N GLY A 269 19.44 17.76 12.91
CA GLY A 269 20.55 17.70 11.98
C GLY A 269 20.20 18.38 10.64
N PHE A 270 20.99 18.11 9.60
CA PHE A 270 20.90 18.82 8.32
C PHE A 270 20.40 17.92 7.19
N VAL A 271 19.45 18.41 6.39
CA VAL A 271 18.95 17.75 5.17
C VAL A 271 19.02 18.71 3.98
N GLN A 272 19.06 18.17 2.77
CA GLN A 272 19.00 18.96 1.53
C GLN A 272 17.62 18.87 0.84
N ASP A 273 16.89 17.79 1.11
CA ASP A 273 15.53 17.54 0.63
C ASP A 273 14.55 17.68 1.80
N ILE A 274 13.45 18.38 1.56
CA ILE A 274 12.35 18.55 2.51
C ILE A 274 11.71 17.21 2.92
N HIS A 275 11.75 16.20 2.03
CA HIS A 275 11.20 14.86 2.26
C HIS A 275 12.19 13.89 2.92
N SER A 276 13.45 14.29 3.14
CA SER A 276 14.43 13.44 3.82
C SER A 276 14.21 13.45 5.34
N ASP A 277 14.20 12.25 5.94
CA ASP A 277 14.14 12.05 7.39
C ASP A 277 15.44 11.42 7.95
N GLN A 278 16.50 11.44 7.14
CA GLN A 278 17.84 11.00 7.53
C GLN A 278 18.78 12.23 7.53
N PRO A 279 18.85 12.98 8.63
CA PRO A 279 19.71 14.14 8.70
C PRO A 279 21.19 13.76 8.85
N ASP A 280 22.05 14.53 8.19
CA ASP A 280 23.50 14.50 8.41
C ASP A 280 23.85 15.36 9.65
N GLN A 281 24.93 14.99 10.34
CA GLN A 281 25.47 15.76 11.45
C GLN A 281 26.02 17.12 11.00
N TYR A 282 26.45 17.23 9.74
CA TYR A 282 27.07 18.43 9.18
C TYR A 282 26.22 19.04 8.07
N GLY A 283 26.06 20.36 8.10
CA GLY A 283 25.53 21.10 6.96
C GLY A 283 26.54 21.20 5.82
N ILE A 284 26.08 21.42 4.59
CA ILE A 284 26.93 21.53 3.40
C ILE A 284 27.29 22.99 3.13
N PHE A 285 28.58 23.31 3.16
CA PHE A 285 29.09 24.64 2.86
C PHE A 285 28.70 25.09 1.43
N ASN A 286 28.29 26.35 1.26
CA ASN A 286 27.79 26.96 0.00
C ASN A 286 26.55 26.32 -0.65
N SER A 287 25.93 25.30 -0.04
CA SER A 287 24.64 24.79 -0.54
C SER A 287 23.51 25.79 -0.23
N GLN A 288 22.61 26.01 -1.20
CA GLN A 288 21.39 26.80 -1.03
C GLN A 288 20.22 25.96 -0.53
N SER A 289 20.37 24.63 -0.47
CA SER A 289 19.32 23.69 -0.09
C SER A 289 19.45 23.16 1.34
N ASN A 290 20.40 23.65 2.15
CA ASN A 290 20.49 23.23 3.55
C ASN A 290 19.19 23.54 4.30
N ARG A 291 18.69 22.56 5.06
CA ARG A 291 17.56 22.68 5.97
C ARG A 291 17.92 22.04 7.29
N LEU A 292 17.36 22.54 8.38
CA LEU A 292 17.39 21.88 9.68
C LEU A 292 16.19 20.95 9.75
N ALA A 293 16.42 19.67 10.03
CA ALA A 293 15.38 18.75 10.46
C ALA A 293 15.51 18.57 11.98
N ALA A 294 14.44 18.83 12.72
CA ALA A 294 14.44 18.84 14.17
C ALA A 294 13.25 18.07 14.75
N THR A 295 13.44 17.47 15.92
CA THR A 295 12.39 16.97 16.80
C THR A 295 12.65 17.51 18.20
N VAL A 296 11.60 17.84 18.94
CA VAL A 296 11.74 18.50 20.25
C VAL A 296 10.91 17.73 21.27
N THR A 297 11.53 17.32 22.36
CA THR A 297 10.85 16.63 23.46
C THR A 297 10.01 17.61 24.28
N GLY A 298 9.08 17.09 25.09
CA GLY A 298 8.30 17.92 26.03
C GLY A 298 7.25 18.84 25.39
N LEU A 299 7.01 18.79 24.07
CA LEU A 299 6.02 19.62 23.37
C LEU A 299 4.66 18.95 23.14
N SER A 300 4.50 17.68 23.52
CA SER A 300 3.22 16.97 23.33
C SER A 300 2.11 17.63 24.14
N ALA A 301 0.91 17.67 23.55
CA ALA A 301 -0.30 18.10 24.24
C ALA A 301 -0.50 17.30 25.53
N PHE A 302 -0.74 18.00 26.64
CA PHE A 302 -0.94 17.37 27.96
C PHE A 302 -2.29 16.63 28.06
N ASN A 303 -3.28 17.06 27.28
CA ASN A 303 -4.58 16.39 27.11
C ASN A 303 -5.17 16.70 25.73
N ALA A 304 -6.28 16.05 25.36
CA ALA A 304 -6.93 16.21 24.06
C ALA A 304 -7.41 17.65 23.73
N ASN A 305 -7.53 18.52 24.74
CA ASN A 305 -8.00 19.91 24.58
C ASN A 305 -6.86 20.94 24.61
N SER A 306 -5.62 20.51 24.84
CA SER A 306 -4.46 21.39 24.91
C SER A 306 -3.72 21.41 23.57
N PRO A 307 -3.28 22.57 23.06
CA PRO A 307 -2.43 22.60 21.88
C PRO A 307 -1.10 21.90 22.18
N SER A 308 -0.51 21.28 21.16
CA SER A 308 0.89 20.87 21.25
C SER A 308 1.78 22.12 21.15
N GLY A 309 2.90 22.11 21.87
CA GLY A 309 3.95 23.10 21.68
C GLY A 309 4.59 22.99 20.29
N THR A 310 5.35 23.99 19.90
CA THR A 310 5.98 24.06 18.59
C THR A 310 7.33 24.76 18.64
N VAL A 311 8.26 24.35 17.78
CA VAL A 311 9.47 25.11 17.49
C VAL A 311 9.22 25.98 16.26
N ASN A 312 9.39 27.29 16.40
CA ASN A 312 9.04 28.25 15.35
C ASN A 312 10.27 28.70 14.57
N TYR A 313 11.39 28.92 15.26
CA TYR A 313 12.57 29.55 14.69
C TYR A 313 13.87 28.85 15.10
N ALA A 314 14.87 28.92 14.23
CA ALA A 314 16.26 28.70 14.56
C ALA A 314 17.10 29.91 14.14
N PHE A 315 17.87 30.46 15.08
CA PHE A 315 18.78 31.58 14.86
C PHE A 315 20.23 31.10 14.89
N MET A 316 21.00 31.39 13.86
CA MET A 316 22.40 30.97 13.71
C MET A 316 23.33 32.12 14.10
N TYR A 317 24.24 31.89 15.04
CA TYR A 317 25.20 32.85 15.57
C TYR A 317 26.63 32.43 15.22
N LYS A 318 27.44 33.37 14.71
CA LYS A 318 28.88 33.17 14.50
C LYS A 318 29.63 33.89 15.63
N GLY A 319 30.42 33.15 16.41
CA GLY A 319 30.79 33.57 17.76
C GLY A 319 29.56 33.61 18.69
N ASN A 320 29.74 34.01 19.96
CA ASN A 320 28.63 34.00 20.92
C ASN A 320 27.70 35.24 20.83
N THR A 321 28.02 36.24 19.98
CA THR A 321 27.37 37.56 20.02
C THR A 321 26.73 38.02 18.70
N SER A 322 27.11 37.47 17.54
CA SER A 322 26.69 37.99 16.23
C SER A 322 25.72 37.04 15.49
N MET A 323 24.44 37.39 15.48
CA MET A 323 23.41 36.68 14.72
C MET A 323 23.66 36.87 13.22
N ASN A 324 23.82 35.77 12.50
CA ASN A 324 24.06 35.77 11.05
C ASN A 324 22.78 35.55 10.25
N ARG A 325 21.92 34.62 10.69
CA ARG A 325 20.72 34.21 9.93
C ARG A 325 19.65 33.66 10.86
N ALA A 326 18.39 33.76 10.46
CA ALA A 326 17.26 33.07 11.08
C ALA A 326 16.52 32.24 10.03
N VAL A 327 15.93 31.12 10.46
CA VAL A 327 15.05 30.28 9.64
C VAL A 327 13.79 29.93 10.40
N THR A 328 12.67 29.83 9.69
CA THR A 328 11.39 29.35 10.23
C THR A 328 11.24 27.84 10.05
N PHE A 329 10.48 27.21 10.94
CA PHE A 329 10.12 25.78 10.88
C PHE A 329 8.68 25.57 10.40
N GLU A 330 8.46 24.45 9.72
CA GLU A 330 7.15 23.86 9.42
C GLU A 330 7.08 22.42 9.94
N GLN A 331 5.87 21.93 10.23
CA GLN A 331 5.65 20.59 10.77
C GLN A 331 5.46 19.55 9.65
N ARG A 332 6.03 18.36 9.81
CA ARG A 332 5.92 17.22 8.91
C ARG A 332 5.19 16.06 9.58
N ALA A 333 4.26 15.43 8.86
CA ALA A 333 3.52 14.27 9.35
C ALA A 333 4.34 12.98 9.16
N LEU A 334 4.24 12.05 10.13
CA LEU A 334 4.84 10.70 10.07
C LEU A 334 6.38 10.65 9.90
N CYS A 335 7.08 11.73 10.26
CA CYS A 335 8.54 11.81 10.25
C CYS A 335 9.10 11.69 11.68
N ALA A 336 10.26 11.07 11.84
CA ALA A 336 11.03 11.05 13.09
C ALA A 336 11.47 12.46 13.49
N TYR A 337 11.91 13.28 12.51
CA TYR A 337 12.17 14.70 12.70
C TYR A 337 10.93 15.51 12.30
N GLN A 338 10.10 15.83 13.28
CA GLN A 338 8.77 16.41 13.10
C GLN A 338 8.77 17.83 12.53
N PHE A 339 9.87 18.56 12.61
CA PHE A 339 9.99 19.93 12.14
C PHE A 339 11.09 20.04 11.08
N VAL A 340 10.85 20.81 10.01
CA VAL A 340 11.87 21.12 9.00
C VAL A 340 11.93 22.62 8.75
N SER A 341 13.13 23.17 8.56
CA SER A 341 13.28 24.59 8.28
C SER A 341 13.09 24.93 6.80
N GLN A 342 12.84 26.20 6.52
CA GLN A 342 13.07 26.76 5.19
C GLN A 342 14.53 26.54 4.74
N PRO A 343 14.82 26.48 3.43
CA PRO A 343 16.18 26.27 2.94
C PRO A 343 17.05 27.51 3.21
N PHE A 344 18.34 27.30 3.47
CA PHE A 344 19.30 28.35 3.75
C PHE A 344 20.71 28.03 3.25
N THR A 345 21.55 29.06 3.26
CA THR A 345 22.98 28.97 2.93
C THR A 345 23.78 29.40 4.14
N PHE A 346 24.87 28.68 4.44
CA PHE A 346 25.80 29.09 5.48
C PHE A 346 26.46 30.43 5.11
N PRO A 347 26.62 31.36 6.07
CA PRO A 347 27.33 32.60 5.83
C PRO A 347 28.83 32.32 5.64
N GLY A 348 29.40 32.74 4.51
CA GLY A 348 30.83 32.65 4.26
C GLY A 348 31.35 33.86 3.51
N GLN A 349 32.00 34.79 4.22
CA GLN A 349 33.06 35.60 3.63
C GLN A 349 34.37 35.22 4.34
N ASN A 350 35.31 34.66 3.56
CA ASN A 350 36.70 34.41 3.91
C ASN A 350 36.99 33.28 4.92
N ILE A 351 36.54 32.05 4.64
CA ILE A 351 37.18 30.88 5.27
C ILE A 351 38.48 30.62 4.51
N ASN A 352 39.57 30.47 5.26
CA ASN A 352 40.86 30.01 4.74
C ASN A 352 40.63 28.74 3.88
N PRO A 353 41.12 28.68 2.62
CA PRO A 353 40.90 27.56 1.71
C PRO A 353 41.35 26.19 2.25
N ASN A 354 42.10 26.16 3.36
CA ASN A 354 42.58 24.96 4.04
C ASN A 354 41.67 24.42 5.16
N PHE A 355 40.58 25.11 5.55
CA PHE A 355 39.65 24.62 6.57
C PHE A 355 38.48 23.82 5.97
N VAL A 356 38.25 22.63 6.54
CA VAL A 356 37.25 21.65 6.06
C VAL A 356 35.91 21.77 6.81
N ILE A 357 35.91 22.36 8.02
CA ILE A 357 34.75 22.50 8.92
C ILE A 357 34.73 23.92 9.53
N ASP A 358 33.56 24.56 9.63
CA ASP A 358 33.29 25.84 10.33
C ASP A 358 32.19 25.61 11.39
N ASP A 359 32.34 26.20 12.58
CA ASP A 359 31.44 26.04 13.74
C ASP A 359 30.57 27.29 13.99
N PHE A 360 29.39 27.07 14.55
CA PHE A 360 28.44 28.13 14.90
C PHE A 360 27.44 27.62 15.96
N PHE A 361 26.69 28.53 16.58
CA PHE A 361 25.60 28.18 17.50
C PHE A 361 24.25 28.34 16.83
N ILE A 362 23.34 27.39 17.09
CA ILE A 362 21.93 27.49 16.73
C ILE A 362 21.11 27.70 18.00
N LYS A 363 20.35 28.79 18.06
CA LYS A 363 19.32 29.02 19.07
C LYS A 363 17.96 28.63 18.50
N PHE A 364 17.43 27.50 18.96
CA PHE A 364 16.05 27.11 18.73
C PHE A 364 15.13 27.94 19.63
N SER A 365 14.04 28.44 19.07
CA SER A 365 13.05 29.24 19.78
C SER A 365 11.65 28.78 19.39
N GLY A 366 10.79 28.61 20.38
CA GLY A 366 9.44 28.11 20.21
C GLY A 366 8.56 28.39 21.40
N VAL A 367 7.36 27.84 21.36
CA VAL A 367 6.36 27.97 22.41
C VAL A 367 6.01 26.57 22.93
N ASP A 368 6.02 26.40 24.25
CA ASP A 368 5.61 25.14 24.89
C ASP A 368 4.08 24.92 24.79
N GLN A 369 3.59 23.78 25.26
CA GLN A 369 2.15 23.46 25.26
C GLN A 369 1.32 24.36 26.20
N PHE A 370 1.97 25.16 27.06
CA PHE A 370 1.34 26.09 27.99
C PHE A 370 1.36 27.54 27.49
N GLY A 371 1.97 27.80 26.33
CA GLY A 371 2.07 29.14 25.76
C GLY A 371 3.31 29.93 26.18
N ASN A 372 4.30 29.32 26.84
CA ASN A 372 5.53 29.99 27.25
C ASN A 372 6.64 29.86 26.20
N LEU A 373 7.41 30.94 26.05
CA LEU A 373 8.62 30.94 25.22
C LEU A 373 9.67 30.00 25.82
N PHE A 374 10.29 29.19 24.96
CA PHE A 374 11.53 28.47 25.30
C PHE A 374 12.63 28.83 24.30
N GLU A 375 13.88 28.84 24.77
CA GLU A 375 15.06 28.98 23.94
C GLU A 375 16.11 27.93 24.31
N ARG A 376 16.77 27.35 23.30
CA ARG A 376 17.82 26.33 23.44
C ARG A 376 18.92 26.53 22.43
N PHE A 377 20.14 26.70 22.91
CA PHE A 377 21.36 26.80 22.13
C PHE A 377 21.98 25.42 21.93
N SER A 378 22.50 25.19 20.73
CA SER A 378 23.27 23.99 20.40
C SER A 378 24.41 24.34 19.45
N PRO A 379 25.60 23.76 19.65
CA PRO A 379 26.70 23.90 18.71
C PRO A 379 26.39 23.12 17.42
N ALA A 380 26.77 23.68 16.29
CA ALA A 380 26.52 23.15 14.97
C ALA A 380 27.75 23.34 14.07
N TYR A 381 27.87 22.50 13.05
CA TYR A 381 29.03 22.47 12.17
C TYR A 381 28.61 22.38 10.71
N CYS A 382 29.35 23.03 9.82
CA CYS A 382 29.21 22.85 8.39
C CYS A 382 30.53 22.36 7.78
N ARG A 383 30.46 21.53 6.72
CA ARG A 383 31.62 20.96 6.04
C ARG A 383 31.67 21.34 4.56
N LYS A 384 32.87 21.51 4.01
CA LYS A 384 33.07 21.70 2.55
C LYS A 384 33.03 20.34 1.85
N GLN A 385 31.91 20.02 1.21
CA GLN A 385 31.75 18.75 0.49
C GLN A 385 32.17 18.91 -0.98
N VAL A 386 33.24 18.22 -1.39
CA VAL A 386 33.65 18.11 -2.80
C VAL A 386 33.14 16.78 -3.32
N ILE A 387 31.95 16.76 -3.93
CA ILE A 387 31.43 15.56 -4.61
C ILE A 387 31.98 15.55 -6.04
N ALA A 388 32.84 14.59 -6.34
CA ALA A 388 33.44 14.45 -7.68
C ALA A 388 32.53 13.69 -8.67
N THR A 389 31.65 12.80 -8.20
CA THR A 389 30.79 11.97 -9.07
C THR A 389 29.53 11.49 -8.35
N CYS A 390 28.40 11.50 -9.05
CA CYS A 390 27.14 10.89 -8.62
C CYS A 390 26.96 9.52 -9.30
N TYR A 391 26.55 8.50 -8.54
CA TYR A 391 26.34 7.13 -9.03
C TYR A 391 24.89 6.90 -9.47
N ASN A 392 24.65 5.77 -10.17
CA ASN A 392 23.32 5.27 -10.52
C ASN A 392 22.42 6.26 -11.29
N GLY A 393 23.01 7.14 -12.10
CA GLY A 393 22.27 8.14 -12.86
C GLY A 393 21.83 9.36 -12.04
N GLY A 394 22.38 9.55 -10.84
CA GLY A 394 22.23 10.77 -10.08
C GLY A 394 22.81 11.98 -10.82
N THR A 395 22.10 13.10 -10.77
CA THR A 395 22.54 14.35 -11.39
C THR A 395 23.14 15.27 -10.35
N GLN A 396 24.37 15.76 -10.59
CA GLN A 396 24.99 16.73 -9.69
C GLN A 396 24.33 18.10 -9.86
N TYR A 397 23.84 18.67 -8.77
CA TYR A 397 23.27 20.01 -8.73
C TYR A 397 23.74 20.71 -7.46
N GLN A 398 24.39 21.88 -7.62
CA GLN A 398 24.88 22.71 -6.52
C GLN A 398 25.73 21.98 -5.45
N GLY A 399 26.57 21.02 -5.88
CA GLY A 399 27.45 20.28 -4.96
C GLY A 399 26.80 19.09 -4.25
N VAL A 400 25.57 18.71 -4.62
CA VAL A 400 24.81 17.57 -4.10
C VAL A 400 24.39 16.67 -5.27
N CYS A 401 24.26 15.35 -5.03
CA CYS A 401 23.67 14.44 -6.00
C CYS A 401 22.16 14.34 -5.81
N ILE A 402 21.38 14.67 -6.85
CA ILE A 402 19.94 14.41 -6.90
C ILE A 402 19.75 12.97 -7.39
N CYS A 403 19.22 12.11 -6.53
CA CYS A 403 19.09 10.70 -6.82
C CYS A 403 17.83 10.38 -7.62
N PRO A 404 17.92 9.50 -8.62
CA PRO A 404 16.73 8.99 -9.28
C PRO A 404 15.93 8.09 -8.32
N PRO A 405 14.67 7.76 -8.67
CA PRO A 405 13.86 6.84 -7.86
C PRO A 405 14.62 5.57 -7.50
N TYR A 406 14.35 5.07 -6.29
CA TYR A 406 14.97 3.87 -5.72
C TYR A 406 16.45 3.97 -5.32
N PHE A 407 17.04 5.17 -5.33
CA PHE A 407 18.39 5.41 -4.81
C PHE A 407 18.41 6.56 -3.82
N THR A 408 19.36 6.53 -2.90
CA THR A 408 19.55 7.50 -1.83
C THR A 408 21.03 7.63 -1.47
N GLY A 409 21.31 8.51 -0.51
CA GLY A 409 22.65 8.82 -0.02
C GLY A 409 23.34 9.95 -0.78
N PRO A 410 24.45 10.47 -0.25
CA PRO A 410 25.09 11.69 -0.74
C PRO A 410 25.65 11.57 -2.17
N THR A 411 25.89 10.34 -2.64
CA THR A 411 26.39 10.05 -3.99
C THR A 411 25.42 9.18 -4.79
N CYS A 412 24.19 8.96 -4.31
CA CYS A 412 23.21 8.04 -4.91
C CYS A 412 23.71 6.60 -5.07
N SER A 413 24.64 6.18 -4.20
CA SER A 413 25.24 4.84 -4.20
C SER A 413 24.39 3.81 -3.46
N VAL A 414 23.52 4.25 -2.54
CA VAL A 414 22.70 3.37 -1.72
C VAL A 414 21.37 3.13 -2.41
N ARG A 415 20.98 1.87 -2.57
CA ARG A 415 19.69 1.50 -3.13
C ARG A 415 18.61 1.48 -2.05
N VAL A 416 17.39 1.88 -2.41
CA VAL A 416 16.20 1.82 -1.54
C VAL A 416 15.41 0.57 -1.89
N CYS A 417 15.19 -0.30 -0.91
CA CYS A 417 14.39 -1.52 -1.07
C CYS A 417 12.93 -1.26 -0.71
N GLN A 418 12.03 -1.73 -1.57
CA GLN A 418 10.58 -1.59 -1.44
C GLN A 418 9.96 -2.90 -0.93
N ASN A 419 8.69 -2.86 -0.53
CA ASN A 419 7.86 -4.05 -0.26
C ASN A 419 8.48 -5.09 0.70
N GLY A 420 9.15 -4.60 1.76
CA GLY A 420 9.81 -5.45 2.76
C GLY A 420 11.12 -6.09 2.30
N GLY A 421 11.69 -5.63 1.18
CA GLY A 421 13.00 -6.09 0.71
C GLY A 421 14.14 -5.68 1.67
N GLY A 422 15.07 -6.61 1.90
CA GLY A 422 16.25 -6.38 2.74
C GLY A 422 17.42 -5.79 1.95
N LEU A 423 18.06 -4.74 2.46
CA LEU A 423 19.25 -4.14 1.84
C LEU A 423 20.50 -4.98 2.15
N SER A 424 21.33 -5.22 1.15
CA SER A 424 22.62 -5.90 1.31
C SER A 424 23.57 -5.08 2.20
N SER A 425 24.55 -5.76 2.82
CA SER A 425 25.50 -5.12 3.75
C SER A 425 26.33 -4.00 3.12
N ASP A 426 26.52 -4.01 1.81
CA ASP A 426 27.22 -2.97 1.03
C ASP A 426 26.28 -1.87 0.49
N GLY A 427 24.97 -1.96 0.74
CA GLY A 427 23.98 -0.99 0.31
C GLY A 427 23.63 -1.00 -1.18
N THR A 428 24.15 -1.94 -1.98
CA THR A 428 24.03 -1.89 -3.45
C THR A 428 22.88 -2.70 -4.03
N LYS A 429 22.38 -3.72 -3.30
CA LYS A 429 21.38 -4.67 -3.78
C LYS A 429 20.25 -4.88 -2.77
N CYS A 430 19.06 -5.12 -3.29
CA CYS A 430 17.91 -5.52 -2.49
C CYS A 430 17.67 -7.03 -2.63
N THR A 431 17.36 -7.68 -1.52
CA THR A 431 16.89 -9.06 -1.46
C THR A 431 15.38 -9.04 -1.28
N CYS A 432 14.65 -9.49 -2.30
CA CYS A 432 13.19 -9.37 -2.34
C CYS A 432 12.50 -10.53 -1.63
N THR A 433 11.29 -10.26 -1.15
CA THR A 433 10.36 -11.30 -0.70
C THR A 433 9.80 -12.06 -1.93
N THR A 434 9.25 -13.25 -1.74
CA THR A 434 8.82 -14.14 -2.85
C THR A 434 7.71 -13.57 -3.74
N ALA A 435 7.00 -12.53 -3.27
CA ALA A 435 5.92 -11.88 -3.99
C ALA A 435 6.37 -10.68 -4.86
N PHE A 436 7.65 -10.28 -4.78
CA PHE A 436 8.17 -9.09 -5.44
C PHE A 436 9.51 -9.35 -6.13
N THR A 437 9.78 -8.56 -7.16
CA THR A 437 11.01 -8.61 -7.96
C THR A 437 11.41 -7.19 -8.39
N GLY A 438 12.48 -7.07 -9.17
CA GLY A 438 13.09 -5.80 -9.54
C GLY A 438 14.35 -5.52 -8.72
N GLY A 439 15.13 -4.53 -9.17
CA GLY A 439 16.40 -4.21 -8.52
C GLY A 439 16.22 -3.71 -7.08
N SER A 440 15.07 -3.12 -6.80
CA SER A 440 14.64 -2.53 -5.54
C SER A 440 13.39 -3.20 -4.97
N CYS A 441 13.01 -4.40 -5.45
CA CYS A 441 11.80 -5.12 -5.04
C CYS A 441 10.50 -4.35 -5.32
N GLU A 442 10.51 -3.51 -6.36
CA GLU A 442 9.45 -2.58 -6.70
C GLU A 442 8.31 -3.20 -7.52
N PHE A 443 8.54 -4.36 -8.16
CA PHE A 443 7.55 -4.99 -9.04
C PHE A 443 6.87 -6.17 -8.35
N PRO A 444 5.55 -6.14 -8.14
CA PRO A 444 4.79 -7.32 -7.78
C PRO A 444 4.97 -8.40 -8.85
N LEU A 445 5.11 -9.66 -8.41
CA LEU A 445 5.23 -10.81 -9.28
C LEU A 445 3.86 -11.50 -9.39
N CYS A 446 3.35 -11.68 -10.61
CA CYS A 446 2.16 -12.50 -10.80
C CYS A 446 2.55 -13.87 -11.32
N LEU A 447 2.29 -14.91 -10.53
CA LEU A 447 2.42 -16.29 -10.96
C LEU A 447 1.15 -17.04 -10.53
N PRO A 448 0.58 -17.91 -11.37
CA PRO A 448 0.87 -18.04 -12.79
C PRO A 448 0.34 -16.82 -13.57
N PRO A 449 0.94 -16.46 -14.71
CA PRO A 449 0.31 -15.53 -15.63
C PRO A 449 -0.97 -16.14 -16.22
N TYR A 450 -2.00 -15.32 -16.41
CA TYR A 450 -3.25 -15.71 -17.05
C TYR A 450 -3.11 -15.83 -18.58
N PRO A 451 -3.66 -16.86 -19.23
CA PRO A 451 -3.47 -17.04 -20.66
C PRO A 451 -4.35 -16.05 -21.43
N ALA A 452 -3.83 -14.86 -21.73
CA ALA A 452 -4.52 -13.82 -22.47
C ALA A 452 -3.93 -13.62 -23.88
N THR A 453 -4.81 -13.42 -24.87
CA THR A 453 -4.43 -13.07 -26.25
C THR A 453 -4.68 -11.58 -26.51
N PHE A 454 -3.63 -10.76 -26.45
CA PHE A 454 -3.70 -9.32 -26.70
C PHE A 454 -3.46 -8.95 -28.16
N HIS A 455 -4.26 -9.52 -29.05
CA HIS A 455 -4.20 -9.20 -30.48
C HIS A 455 -5.58 -9.25 -31.11
N ASN A 456 -5.71 -8.57 -32.26
CA ASN A 456 -6.96 -8.51 -33.02
C ASN A 456 -7.07 -9.57 -34.12
N ASN A 457 -6.10 -10.47 -34.27
CA ASN A 457 -6.22 -11.60 -35.19
C ASN A 457 -7.03 -12.75 -34.59
N GLY A 458 -7.67 -13.55 -35.45
CA GLY A 458 -8.39 -14.77 -35.06
C GLY A 458 -9.74 -14.57 -34.39
N LYS A 459 -10.36 -13.39 -34.59
CA LYS A 459 -11.66 -13.02 -34.00
C LYS A 459 -12.83 -13.62 -34.77
N THR A 460 -14.04 -13.36 -34.28
CA THR A 460 -15.28 -13.78 -34.93
C THR A 460 -16.11 -12.56 -35.36
N LEU A 461 -16.69 -12.63 -36.55
CA LEU A 461 -17.72 -11.70 -37.01
C LEU A 461 -19.09 -12.38 -37.00
N ALA A 462 -20.00 -11.91 -36.16
CA ALA A 462 -21.38 -12.39 -36.12
C ALA A 462 -22.33 -11.39 -36.79
N ILE A 463 -23.21 -11.87 -37.65
CA ILE A 463 -24.28 -11.12 -38.27
C ILE A 463 -25.60 -11.65 -37.70
N VAL A 464 -26.25 -10.84 -36.86
CA VAL A 464 -27.58 -11.10 -36.32
C VAL A 464 -28.57 -10.38 -37.24
N LEU A 465 -29.22 -11.15 -38.11
CA LEU A 465 -29.94 -10.63 -39.26
C LEU A 465 -31.44 -10.85 -39.10
N GLU A 466 -32.19 -9.75 -39.05
CA GLU A 466 -33.65 -9.83 -39.17
C GLU A 466 -34.02 -10.30 -40.60
N THR A 467 -34.89 -11.31 -40.69
CA THR A 467 -35.36 -11.89 -41.95
C THR A 467 -36.86 -11.69 -42.13
N SER A 468 -37.30 -10.45 -41.98
CA SER A 468 -38.70 -10.06 -42.18
C SER A 468 -38.94 -9.50 -43.58
N TYR A 469 -40.19 -9.20 -43.91
CA TYR A 469 -40.51 -8.50 -45.15
C TYR A 469 -39.86 -7.10 -45.24
N SER A 470 -39.83 -6.34 -44.13
CA SER A 470 -39.26 -4.99 -44.08
C SER A 470 -37.75 -4.97 -44.34
N THR A 471 -37.02 -5.98 -43.89
CA THR A 471 -35.57 -6.10 -44.10
C THR A 471 -35.19 -6.75 -45.43
N GLY A 472 -36.16 -7.07 -46.28
CA GLY A 472 -35.94 -7.75 -47.56
C GLY A 472 -34.96 -7.04 -48.49
N ALA A 473 -35.01 -5.71 -48.57
CA ALA A 473 -34.08 -4.92 -49.36
C ALA A 473 -32.62 -5.03 -48.84
N ALA A 474 -32.44 -5.04 -47.52
CA ALA A 474 -31.12 -5.21 -46.89
C ALA A 474 -30.58 -6.62 -47.14
N VAL A 475 -31.40 -7.66 -46.97
CA VAL A 475 -31.03 -9.05 -47.28
C VAL A 475 -30.62 -9.20 -48.75
N PHE A 476 -31.39 -8.62 -49.68
CA PHE A 476 -31.05 -8.65 -51.11
C PHE A 476 -29.68 -8.01 -51.39
N ARG A 477 -29.38 -6.88 -50.74
CA ARG A 477 -28.10 -6.17 -50.92
C ARG A 477 -26.93 -6.94 -50.31
N LEU A 478 -27.10 -7.50 -49.12
CA LEU A 478 -26.10 -8.36 -48.48
C LEU A 478 -25.79 -9.57 -49.36
N ARG A 479 -26.80 -10.26 -49.91
CA ARG A 479 -26.62 -11.41 -50.82
C ARG A 479 -25.75 -11.06 -52.03
N ARG A 480 -25.91 -9.86 -52.57
CA ARG A 480 -25.20 -9.42 -53.78
C ARG A 480 -23.76 -8.98 -53.50
N ASN A 481 -23.53 -8.28 -52.40
CA ASN A 481 -22.31 -7.47 -52.22
C ASN A 481 -21.44 -7.92 -51.03
N LEU A 482 -21.96 -8.69 -50.06
CA LEU A 482 -21.24 -9.00 -48.82
C LEU A 482 -19.90 -9.70 -49.07
N ASN A 483 -19.84 -10.62 -50.05
CA ASN A 483 -18.60 -11.33 -50.40
C ASN A 483 -17.49 -10.33 -50.82
N ALA A 484 -17.82 -9.41 -51.73
CA ALA A 484 -16.89 -8.40 -52.21
C ALA A 484 -16.46 -7.43 -51.09
N VAL A 485 -17.41 -7.00 -50.25
CA VAL A 485 -17.13 -6.12 -49.11
C VAL A 485 -16.18 -6.77 -48.11
N LEU A 486 -16.47 -8.00 -47.68
CA LEU A 486 -15.64 -8.69 -46.69
C LEU A 486 -14.26 -9.04 -47.26
N ASN A 487 -14.16 -9.46 -48.53
CA ASN A 487 -12.87 -9.71 -49.17
C ASN A 487 -12.03 -8.44 -49.34
N GLN A 488 -12.67 -7.28 -49.55
CA GLN A 488 -11.98 -5.99 -49.57
C GLN A 488 -11.50 -5.59 -48.15
N VAL A 489 -12.36 -5.78 -47.14
CA VAL A 489 -12.04 -5.47 -45.74
C VAL A 489 -10.97 -6.40 -45.19
N LEU A 490 -10.93 -7.66 -45.59
CA LEU A 490 -9.98 -8.70 -45.14
C LEU A 490 -8.76 -8.80 -46.05
N ASN A 491 -8.27 -7.66 -46.56
CA ASN A 491 -7.07 -7.59 -47.38
C ASN A 491 -5.95 -6.83 -46.66
N GLY A 492 -4.69 -7.20 -46.93
CA GLY A 492 -3.52 -6.54 -46.33
C GLY A 492 -3.42 -6.81 -44.83
N THR A 493 -3.42 -5.74 -44.02
CA THR A 493 -3.15 -5.79 -42.57
C THR A 493 -4.25 -6.43 -41.73
N THR A 494 -5.46 -6.54 -42.27
CA THR A 494 -6.67 -7.12 -41.66
C THR A 494 -6.96 -8.55 -42.14
N ALA A 495 -6.11 -9.13 -43.00
CA ALA A 495 -6.37 -10.45 -43.61
C ALA A 495 -6.54 -11.59 -42.58
N ALA A 496 -5.89 -11.48 -41.42
CA ALA A 496 -5.98 -12.46 -40.33
C ALA A 496 -7.00 -12.05 -39.24
N TRP A 497 -7.83 -11.04 -39.48
CA TRP A 497 -8.72 -10.48 -38.46
C TRP A 497 -9.77 -11.51 -38.02
N PHE A 498 -10.56 -12.07 -38.95
CA PHE A 498 -11.60 -13.05 -38.63
C PHE A 498 -11.21 -14.47 -39.04
N SER A 499 -11.38 -15.43 -38.13
CA SER A 499 -11.24 -16.87 -38.40
C SER A 499 -12.58 -17.60 -38.41
N ASN A 500 -13.61 -17.01 -37.81
CA ASN A 500 -14.96 -17.57 -37.79
C ASN A 500 -15.97 -16.48 -38.14
N PHE A 501 -17.08 -16.90 -38.73
CA PHE A 501 -18.23 -16.08 -39.04
C PHE A 501 -19.48 -16.76 -38.51
N ILE A 502 -20.40 -15.99 -37.94
CA ILE A 502 -21.68 -16.50 -37.46
C ILE A 502 -22.79 -15.77 -38.21
N LEU A 503 -23.76 -16.52 -38.72
CA LEU A 503 -25.00 -15.97 -39.23
C LEU A 503 -26.12 -16.45 -38.32
N TYR A 504 -26.81 -15.51 -37.68
CA TYR A 504 -27.98 -15.78 -36.84
C TYR A 504 -29.21 -15.07 -37.41
N PRO A 505 -29.99 -15.76 -38.26
CA PRO A 505 -31.25 -15.22 -38.78
C PRO A 505 -32.35 -15.24 -37.70
N PHE A 506 -33.17 -14.19 -37.64
CA PHE A 506 -34.32 -14.15 -36.73
C PHE A 506 -35.51 -13.37 -37.33
N ASP A 507 -36.71 -13.64 -36.84
CA ASP A 507 -37.93 -12.93 -37.22
C ASP A 507 -38.87 -12.81 -35.99
N SER A 508 -40.18 -12.80 -36.16
CA SER A 508 -41.15 -12.71 -35.07
C SER A 508 -41.15 -13.98 -34.21
N THR A 509 -41.46 -13.83 -32.92
CA THR A 509 -41.69 -14.98 -32.02
C THR A 509 -42.83 -15.89 -32.51
N THR A 510 -43.78 -15.35 -33.26
CA THR A 510 -44.93 -16.08 -33.81
C THR A 510 -44.56 -17.14 -34.86
N ASN A 511 -43.44 -16.96 -35.59
CA ASN A 511 -42.95 -17.91 -36.60
C ASN A 511 -41.59 -18.52 -36.24
N MET A 512 -41.22 -18.51 -34.95
CA MET A 512 -39.91 -18.99 -34.47
C MET A 512 -39.53 -20.40 -34.93
N ALA A 513 -40.50 -21.30 -35.06
CA ALA A 513 -40.27 -22.67 -35.55
C ALA A 513 -39.79 -22.75 -37.02
N ASN A 514 -40.02 -21.69 -37.80
CA ASN A 514 -39.67 -21.62 -39.22
C ASN A 514 -38.43 -20.77 -39.49
N TRP A 515 -37.80 -20.18 -38.47
CA TRP A 515 -36.59 -19.37 -38.66
C TRP A 515 -35.49 -20.19 -39.35
N TYR A 516 -34.70 -19.52 -40.18
CA TYR A 516 -33.54 -20.14 -40.80
C TYR A 516 -32.55 -20.58 -39.71
N ALA A 517 -31.97 -21.77 -39.85
CA ALA A 517 -31.05 -22.31 -38.85
C ALA A 517 -29.79 -21.41 -38.74
N PRO A 518 -29.38 -21.04 -37.51
CA PRO A 518 -28.13 -20.34 -37.31
C PRO A 518 -26.93 -21.26 -37.63
N GLY A 519 -25.81 -20.67 -38.03
CA GLY A 519 -24.62 -21.44 -38.42
C GLY A 519 -23.30 -20.73 -38.14
N VAL A 520 -22.25 -21.54 -37.97
CA VAL A 520 -20.86 -21.11 -37.83
C VAL A 520 -20.10 -21.50 -39.09
N TYR A 521 -19.36 -20.55 -39.65
CA TYR A 521 -18.64 -20.66 -40.91
C TYR A 521 -17.19 -20.25 -40.70
N THR A 522 -16.28 -20.81 -41.48
CA THR A 522 -14.83 -20.51 -41.38
C THR A 522 -14.32 -19.67 -42.55
N THR A 523 -15.14 -19.47 -43.59
CA THR A 523 -14.77 -18.67 -44.78
C THR A 523 -15.89 -17.71 -45.18
N VAL A 524 -15.51 -16.61 -45.85
CA VAL A 524 -16.47 -15.64 -46.41
C VAL A 524 -17.39 -16.29 -47.43
N ASP A 525 -16.87 -17.21 -48.26
CA ASP A 525 -17.65 -17.89 -49.28
C ASP A 525 -18.77 -18.75 -48.67
N THR A 526 -18.45 -19.54 -47.63
CA THR A 526 -19.45 -20.40 -46.96
C THR A 526 -20.51 -19.60 -46.21
N LEU A 527 -20.12 -18.47 -45.59
CA LEU A 527 -21.07 -17.50 -45.03
C LEU A 527 -22.01 -16.95 -46.11
N THR A 528 -21.46 -16.52 -47.25
CA THR A 528 -22.27 -15.92 -48.33
C THR A 528 -23.18 -16.94 -49.01
N ALA A 529 -22.76 -18.21 -49.10
CA ALA A 529 -23.61 -19.30 -49.56
C ALA A 529 -24.80 -19.53 -48.61
N ALA A 530 -24.59 -19.48 -47.30
CA ALA A 530 -25.68 -19.57 -46.33
C ALA A 530 -26.65 -18.39 -46.43
N LEU A 531 -26.14 -17.17 -46.63
CA LEU A 531 -26.97 -15.99 -46.85
C LEU A 531 -27.83 -16.10 -48.13
N MET A 532 -27.35 -16.81 -49.16
CA MET A 532 -28.11 -17.03 -50.39
C MET A 532 -29.34 -17.92 -50.20
N ASN A 533 -29.41 -18.69 -49.10
CA ASN A 533 -30.58 -19.49 -48.74
C ASN A 533 -31.71 -18.66 -48.10
N ILE A 534 -31.46 -17.39 -47.75
CA ILE A 534 -32.45 -16.50 -47.15
C ILE A 534 -33.21 -15.74 -48.26
N THR A 535 -34.52 -15.88 -48.27
CA THR A 535 -35.39 -15.23 -49.26
C THR A 535 -35.67 -13.75 -48.89
N PRO A 536 -35.34 -12.77 -49.75
CA PRO A 536 -35.37 -11.33 -49.45
C PRO A 536 -36.74 -10.67 -49.60
N SER A 537 -37.83 -11.44 -49.74
CA SER A 537 -39.17 -10.88 -49.99
C SER A 537 -40.30 -11.71 -49.37
N GLN A 538 -39.94 -12.68 -48.53
CA GLN A 538 -40.85 -13.60 -47.86
C GLN A 538 -40.31 -13.86 -46.45
N CYS A 539 -41.20 -13.90 -45.46
CA CYS A 539 -40.83 -14.33 -44.13
C CYS A 539 -40.56 -15.84 -44.10
N PRO A 540 -39.85 -16.35 -43.09
CA PRO A 540 -39.57 -17.78 -42.99
C PRO A 540 -40.87 -18.61 -42.84
N GLY A 541 -41.03 -19.61 -43.71
CA GLY A 541 -42.18 -20.54 -43.74
C GLY A 541 -43.30 -20.14 -44.72
N ASP A 542 -44.40 -20.92 -44.72
CA ASP A 542 -45.54 -20.73 -45.65
C ASP A 542 -46.62 -19.75 -45.12
N ALA A 543 -46.44 -19.23 -43.89
CA ALA A 543 -47.39 -18.33 -43.24
C ALA A 543 -47.20 -16.87 -43.69
N ALA A 544 -48.27 -16.08 -43.64
CA ALA A 544 -48.20 -14.64 -43.89
C ALA A 544 -47.26 -13.97 -42.87
N CYS A 545 -46.42 -13.03 -43.34
CA CYS A 545 -45.54 -12.24 -42.50
C CYS A 545 -46.31 -11.56 -41.35
N SER A 546 -45.75 -11.61 -40.14
CA SER A 546 -46.28 -10.87 -39.00
C SER A 546 -46.37 -9.38 -39.33
N SER A 547 -47.56 -8.80 -39.16
CA SER A 547 -47.80 -7.36 -39.32
C SER A 547 -47.23 -6.53 -38.16
N SER A 548 -46.86 -7.18 -37.05
CA SER A 548 -46.20 -6.53 -35.93
C SER A 548 -44.78 -6.16 -36.34
N CYS A 549 -44.39 -4.89 -36.15
CA CYS A 549 -43.02 -4.45 -36.42
C CYS A 549 -42.01 -4.89 -35.34
N PRO A 550 -42.30 -4.82 -34.02
CA PRO A 550 -41.35 -5.25 -32.98
C PRO A 550 -40.83 -6.70 -33.15
N ARG A 551 -39.59 -6.95 -32.71
CA ARG A 551 -38.88 -8.23 -32.86
C ARG A 551 -38.07 -8.62 -31.61
N PRO A 552 -37.81 -9.92 -31.37
CA PRO A 552 -37.08 -10.42 -30.20
C PRO A 552 -35.55 -10.31 -30.39
N ILE A 553 -35.06 -9.07 -30.58
CA ILE A 553 -33.66 -8.78 -30.90
C ILE A 553 -32.73 -9.19 -29.75
N MET A 554 -33.13 -8.95 -28.50
CA MET A 554 -32.27 -9.25 -27.35
C MET A 554 -32.12 -10.76 -27.15
N THR A 555 -33.18 -11.51 -27.40
CA THR A 555 -33.20 -12.98 -27.35
C THR A 555 -32.30 -13.57 -28.43
N ALA A 556 -32.40 -13.07 -29.68
CA ALA A 556 -31.54 -13.52 -30.77
C ALA A 556 -30.06 -13.23 -30.50
N LEU A 557 -29.75 -12.04 -29.96
CA LEU A 557 -28.40 -11.70 -29.57
C LEU A 557 -27.91 -12.61 -28.42
N ASN A 558 -28.69 -12.80 -27.36
CA ASN A 558 -28.30 -13.66 -26.24
C ASN A 558 -27.96 -15.09 -26.70
N ALA A 559 -28.78 -15.66 -27.59
CA ALA A 559 -28.50 -16.96 -28.21
C ALA A 559 -27.21 -16.95 -29.03
N THR A 560 -26.93 -15.85 -29.75
CA THR A 560 -25.68 -15.66 -30.50
C THR A 560 -24.46 -15.59 -29.57
N LEU A 561 -24.56 -14.91 -28.42
CA LEU A 561 -23.45 -14.78 -27.46
C LEU A 561 -23.04 -16.12 -26.82
N ASN A 562 -23.93 -17.11 -26.81
CA ASN A 562 -23.63 -18.45 -26.28
C ASN A 562 -22.74 -19.31 -27.19
N TYR A 563 -22.42 -18.86 -28.41
CA TYR A 563 -21.48 -19.58 -29.28
C TYR A 563 -20.04 -19.46 -28.75
N PRO A 564 -19.33 -20.58 -28.51
CA PRO A 564 -17.96 -20.55 -27.97
C PRO A 564 -16.96 -19.74 -28.82
N GLN A 565 -17.20 -19.64 -30.13
CA GLN A 565 -16.38 -18.87 -31.07
C GLN A 565 -16.41 -17.35 -30.78
N LEU A 566 -17.45 -16.85 -30.09
CA LEU A 566 -17.57 -15.45 -29.68
C LEU A 566 -16.97 -15.17 -28.30
N ALA A 567 -16.53 -16.19 -27.55
CA ALA A 567 -15.81 -16.04 -26.28
C ALA A 567 -14.36 -15.56 -26.47
N THR A 568 -14.12 -14.72 -27.48
CA THR A 568 -12.85 -14.06 -27.76
C THR A 568 -13.07 -12.54 -27.76
N PRO A 569 -12.40 -11.77 -26.88
CA PRO A 569 -12.61 -10.33 -26.76
C PRO A 569 -12.34 -9.60 -28.06
N ASN A 570 -13.04 -8.48 -28.28
CA ASN A 570 -13.03 -7.68 -29.51
C ASN A 570 -13.58 -8.39 -30.75
N SER A 571 -14.26 -9.54 -30.60
CA SER A 571 -15.12 -10.07 -31.66
C SER A 571 -16.28 -9.11 -31.95
N GLN A 572 -16.73 -9.07 -33.20
CA GLN A 572 -17.67 -8.07 -33.71
C GLN A 572 -19.05 -8.70 -33.95
N VAL A 573 -20.10 -8.04 -33.51
CA VAL A 573 -21.50 -8.42 -33.75
C VAL A 573 -22.20 -7.26 -34.45
N LEU A 574 -22.75 -7.53 -35.63
CA LEU A 574 -23.58 -6.59 -36.38
C LEU A 574 -25.03 -7.05 -36.30
N ILE A 575 -25.88 -6.24 -35.66
CA ILE A 575 -27.33 -6.43 -35.69
C ILE A 575 -27.88 -5.64 -36.86
N ILE A 576 -28.54 -6.30 -37.81
CA ILE A 576 -29.15 -5.65 -38.97
C ILE A 576 -30.66 -5.82 -38.85
N THR A 577 -31.37 -4.71 -38.66
CA THR A 577 -32.80 -4.68 -38.29
C THR A 577 -33.50 -3.45 -38.86
N GLN A 578 -34.82 -3.48 -38.99
CA GLN A 578 -35.69 -2.29 -39.07
C GLN A 578 -36.63 -2.19 -37.88
N SER A 579 -36.68 -3.24 -37.09
CA SER A 579 -37.58 -3.41 -35.97
C SER A 579 -37.04 -2.85 -34.67
N SER A 580 -37.96 -2.54 -33.76
CA SER A 580 -37.67 -2.25 -32.37
C SER A 580 -37.57 -3.54 -31.54
N PRO A 581 -36.72 -3.57 -30.49
CA PRO A 581 -36.64 -4.71 -29.57
C PRO A 581 -37.92 -4.83 -28.71
N GLU A 582 -38.75 -5.84 -28.98
CA GLU A 582 -39.96 -6.13 -28.19
C GLU A 582 -39.63 -6.70 -26.81
N ASP A 583 -38.43 -7.28 -26.69
CA ASP A 583 -37.86 -7.89 -25.50
C ASP A 583 -36.84 -6.95 -24.81
N ASN A 584 -37.05 -5.64 -24.89
CA ASN A 584 -36.17 -4.65 -24.26
C ASN A 584 -35.97 -4.86 -22.74
N ALA A 585 -36.93 -5.52 -22.07
CA ALA A 585 -36.86 -5.83 -20.64
C ALA A 585 -35.70 -6.77 -20.26
N VAL A 586 -35.14 -7.54 -21.21
CA VAL A 586 -34.00 -8.45 -20.95
C VAL A 586 -32.65 -7.84 -21.31
N VAL A 587 -32.58 -6.56 -21.68
CA VAL A 587 -31.32 -5.90 -22.09
C VAL A 587 -30.22 -6.04 -21.04
N ASP A 588 -30.54 -5.93 -19.75
CA ASP A 588 -29.58 -6.07 -18.63
C ASP A 588 -28.92 -7.47 -18.60
N GLN A 589 -29.67 -8.52 -18.93
CA GLN A 589 -29.14 -9.88 -19.01
C GLN A 589 -28.15 -10.03 -20.17
N VAL A 590 -28.48 -9.43 -21.32
CA VAL A 590 -27.62 -9.44 -22.51
C VAL A 590 -26.35 -8.62 -22.28
N LEU A 591 -26.46 -7.47 -21.61
CA LEU A 591 -25.30 -6.64 -21.23
C LEU A 591 -24.32 -7.41 -20.35
N THR A 592 -24.82 -8.18 -19.39
CA THR A 592 -23.98 -9.06 -18.57
C THR A 592 -23.19 -10.05 -19.43
N GLN A 593 -23.83 -10.67 -20.43
CA GLN A 593 -23.17 -11.61 -21.36
C GLN A 593 -22.15 -10.93 -22.28
N ILE A 594 -22.47 -9.75 -22.82
CA ILE A 594 -21.54 -8.95 -23.62
C ILE A 594 -20.26 -8.64 -22.83
N GLN A 595 -20.42 -8.32 -21.55
CA GLN A 595 -19.32 -7.92 -20.68
C GLN A 595 -18.47 -9.14 -20.27
N GLN A 596 -19.09 -10.30 -20.07
CA GLN A 596 -18.37 -11.55 -19.83
C GLN A 596 -17.59 -12.03 -21.07
N THR A 597 -18.10 -11.81 -22.27
CA THR A 597 -17.47 -12.24 -23.54
C THR A 597 -16.50 -11.21 -24.12
N GLY A 598 -16.67 -9.92 -23.79
CA GLY A 598 -15.87 -8.81 -24.32
C GLY A 598 -16.15 -8.47 -25.79
N VAL A 599 -17.31 -8.86 -26.32
CA VAL A 599 -17.69 -8.58 -27.73
C VAL A 599 -18.11 -7.12 -27.94
N LYS A 600 -18.01 -6.66 -29.19
CA LYS A 600 -18.44 -5.33 -29.64
C LYS A 600 -19.71 -5.49 -30.49
N VAL A 601 -20.77 -4.78 -30.13
CA VAL A 601 -22.09 -4.89 -30.77
C VAL A 601 -22.45 -3.56 -31.42
N SER A 602 -22.64 -3.56 -32.73
CA SER A 602 -23.13 -2.39 -33.47
C SER A 602 -24.49 -2.70 -34.09
N VAL A 603 -25.39 -1.71 -34.06
CA VAL A 603 -26.76 -1.85 -34.55
C VAL A 603 -26.91 -1.04 -35.82
N LEU A 604 -27.31 -1.69 -36.90
CA LEU A 604 -27.56 -1.11 -38.22
C LEU A 604 -29.06 -1.14 -38.49
N VAL A 605 -29.71 0.01 -38.29
CA VAL A 605 -31.13 0.22 -38.58
C VAL A 605 -31.28 0.59 -40.06
N THR A 606 -31.96 -0.26 -40.83
CA THR A 606 -32.06 -0.08 -42.29
C THR A 606 -33.26 0.77 -42.75
N ASP A 607 -33.12 1.45 -43.90
CA ASP A 607 -34.17 2.17 -44.64
C ASP A 607 -34.81 3.41 -43.97
N THR A 608 -33.96 4.30 -43.44
CA THR A 608 -34.21 5.72 -43.07
C THR A 608 -35.39 6.06 -42.17
N GLN A 609 -36.07 5.07 -41.59
CA GLN A 609 -37.05 5.27 -40.52
C GLN A 609 -36.47 4.92 -39.16
N SER A 610 -36.98 5.53 -38.09
CA SER A 610 -36.65 5.10 -36.72
C SER A 610 -37.21 3.69 -36.47
N PRO A 611 -36.67 2.91 -35.50
CA PRO A 611 -37.15 1.56 -35.23
C PRO A 611 -38.67 1.54 -35.05
N CYS A 612 -39.37 0.87 -35.96
CA CYS A 612 -40.84 0.83 -36.03
C CYS A 612 -41.56 2.19 -36.01
N ALA A 613 -40.93 3.24 -36.55
CA ALA A 613 -41.43 4.62 -36.50
C ALA A 613 -41.72 5.16 -35.07
N MET A 614 -41.18 4.51 -34.03
CA MET A 614 -41.41 4.89 -32.62
C MET A 614 -40.48 6.02 -32.13
N GLY A 615 -39.48 6.37 -32.94
CA GLY A 615 -38.46 7.35 -32.58
C GLY A 615 -37.35 6.75 -31.69
N PHE A 616 -36.18 7.39 -31.73
CA PHE A 616 -35.01 6.95 -30.97
C PHE A 616 -35.04 7.37 -29.48
N ASN A 617 -35.95 8.28 -29.11
CA ASN A 617 -36.17 8.69 -27.71
C ASN A 617 -37.07 7.71 -26.94
N SER A 618 -37.63 6.70 -27.61
CA SER A 618 -38.46 5.63 -27.03
C SER A 618 -37.63 4.70 -26.14
N THR A 619 -38.30 3.93 -25.27
CA THR A 619 -37.65 2.92 -24.40
C THR A 619 -36.90 1.88 -25.23
N GLU A 620 -37.48 1.46 -26.34
CA GLU A 620 -36.91 0.49 -27.28
C GLU A 620 -35.68 1.05 -28.00
N GLY A 621 -35.75 2.32 -28.44
CA GLY A 621 -34.61 3.02 -29.02
C GLY A 621 -33.44 3.13 -28.04
N ARG A 622 -33.72 3.52 -26.79
CA ARG A 622 -32.73 3.60 -25.69
C ARG A 622 -32.09 2.24 -25.40
N ALA A 623 -32.83 1.13 -25.51
CA ALA A 623 -32.29 -0.20 -25.32
C ALA A 623 -31.22 -0.55 -26.39
N LEU A 624 -31.44 -0.17 -27.66
CA LEU A 624 -30.45 -0.35 -28.74
C LEU A 624 -29.20 0.51 -28.52
N PHE A 625 -29.35 1.76 -28.07
CA PHE A 625 -28.20 2.61 -27.71
C PHE A 625 -27.43 2.08 -26.52
N SER A 626 -28.14 1.59 -25.50
CA SER A 626 -27.51 0.99 -24.31
C SER A 626 -26.68 -0.23 -24.71
N LEU A 627 -27.26 -1.11 -25.52
CA LEU A 627 -26.59 -2.29 -26.05
C LEU A 627 -25.32 -1.95 -26.84
N ALA A 628 -25.45 -1.06 -27.83
CA ALA A 628 -24.33 -0.68 -28.68
C ALA A 628 -23.27 0.09 -27.89
N GLY A 629 -23.69 1.14 -27.18
CA GLY A 629 -22.84 1.99 -26.38
C GLY A 629 -22.03 1.19 -25.36
N PHE A 630 -22.66 0.32 -24.55
CA PHE A 630 -21.95 -0.41 -23.50
C PHE A 630 -21.00 -1.49 -24.01
N SER A 631 -21.28 -2.08 -25.17
CA SER A 631 -20.31 -2.95 -25.83
C SER A 631 -19.13 -2.15 -26.41
N GLY A 632 -19.28 -0.83 -26.60
CA GLY A 632 -18.35 0.02 -27.31
C GLY A 632 -18.54 -0.02 -28.82
N GLY A 633 -19.71 -0.44 -29.33
CA GLY A 633 -20.16 -0.25 -30.70
C GLY A 633 -21.08 0.97 -30.85
N SER A 634 -21.74 1.11 -31.99
CA SER A 634 -22.54 2.30 -32.31
C SER A 634 -23.85 1.94 -33.01
N VAL A 635 -24.83 2.86 -32.98
CA VAL A 635 -26.09 2.73 -33.71
C VAL A 635 -26.05 3.59 -34.96
N PHE A 636 -26.26 2.97 -36.12
CA PHE A 636 -26.32 3.66 -37.41
C PHE A 636 -27.67 3.45 -38.06
N GLN A 637 -28.20 4.53 -38.63
CA GLN A 637 -29.33 4.51 -39.53
C GLN A 637 -28.80 4.61 -40.97
N VAL A 638 -28.95 3.54 -41.73
CA VAL A 638 -28.36 3.38 -43.06
C VAL A 638 -29.44 2.94 -44.05
N SER A 639 -29.45 3.42 -45.29
CA SER A 639 -30.32 2.79 -46.28
C SER A 639 -29.80 1.39 -46.65
N SER A 640 -30.69 0.51 -47.11
CA SER A 640 -30.29 -0.82 -47.60
C SER A 640 -29.25 -0.74 -48.72
N PHE A 641 -29.24 0.34 -49.52
CA PHE A 641 -28.25 0.58 -50.56
C PHE A 641 -26.87 0.94 -49.99
N GLU A 642 -26.82 1.86 -49.02
CA GLU A 642 -25.59 2.33 -48.40
C GLU A 642 -24.92 1.25 -47.54
N LEU A 643 -25.72 0.40 -46.88
CA LEU A 643 -25.26 -0.67 -46.00
C LEU A 643 -24.08 -1.44 -46.61
N THR A 644 -24.25 -1.93 -47.85
CA THR A 644 -23.23 -2.70 -48.58
C THR A 644 -22.46 -1.89 -49.62
N GLY A 645 -22.66 -0.57 -49.64
CA GLY A 645 -21.92 0.37 -50.47
C GLY A 645 -20.62 0.81 -49.80
N ALA A 646 -20.32 2.10 -49.83
CA ALA A 646 -19.09 2.65 -49.24
C ALA A 646 -19.07 2.61 -47.70
N PHE A 647 -20.22 2.47 -47.03
CA PHE A 647 -20.31 2.49 -45.57
C PHE A 647 -19.58 1.32 -44.93
N MET A 648 -19.98 0.06 -45.17
CA MET A 648 -19.32 -1.09 -44.51
C MET A 648 -17.85 -1.22 -44.87
N THR A 649 -17.46 -0.90 -46.11
CA THR A 649 -16.04 -0.90 -46.54
C THR A 649 -15.21 0.17 -45.84
N SER A 650 -15.85 1.23 -45.33
CA SER A 650 -15.18 2.30 -44.57
C SER A 650 -15.27 2.06 -43.06
N TYR A 651 -16.40 1.56 -42.56
CA TYR A 651 -16.66 1.36 -41.14
C TYR A 651 -15.92 0.16 -40.55
N LEU A 652 -15.97 -1.01 -41.19
CA LEU A 652 -15.36 -2.22 -40.62
C LEU A 652 -13.86 -2.05 -40.34
N PRO A 653 -13.03 -1.52 -41.24
CA PRO A 653 -11.60 -1.32 -40.96
C PRO A 653 -11.33 -0.47 -39.71
N THR A 654 -12.22 0.47 -39.38
CA THR A 654 -12.08 1.34 -38.18
C THR A 654 -12.29 0.61 -36.86
N LEU A 655 -12.73 -0.66 -36.89
CA LEU A 655 -12.87 -1.51 -35.71
C LEU A 655 -11.65 -2.40 -35.48
N TYR A 656 -10.69 -2.43 -36.43
CA TYR A 656 -9.46 -3.19 -36.31
C TYR A 656 -8.35 -2.34 -35.69
N SER A 657 -7.83 -2.78 -34.53
CA SER A 657 -6.76 -2.04 -33.82
C SER A 657 -7.14 -0.60 -33.46
N ALA A 658 -8.40 -0.40 -33.07
CA ALA A 658 -8.92 0.91 -32.70
C ALA A 658 -9.46 0.91 -31.28
N ALA A 659 -9.12 1.95 -30.53
CA ALA A 659 -9.60 2.16 -29.18
C ALA A 659 -10.45 3.43 -29.11
N ILE A 660 -11.44 3.45 -28.21
CA ILE A 660 -12.20 4.66 -27.95
C ILE A 660 -11.26 5.64 -27.27
N ILE A 661 -11.13 6.86 -27.80
CA ILE A 661 -10.25 7.90 -27.24
C ILE A 661 -11.04 9.06 -26.64
N SER A 662 -12.27 9.23 -27.11
CA SER A 662 -13.23 10.18 -26.56
C SER A 662 -14.64 9.75 -26.94
N GLY A 663 -15.64 10.09 -26.15
CA GLY A 663 -17.03 9.79 -26.48
C GLY A 663 -17.93 9.64 -25.26
N GLY A 664 -19.23 9.67 -25.52
CA GLY A 664 -20.29 9.57 -24.52
C GLY A 664 -21.66 9.92 -25.08
N PHE A 665 -22.66 9.73 -24.24
CA PHE A 665 -24.04 10.14 -24.50
C PHE A 665 -24.31 11.49 -23.80
N ALA A 666 -24.93 12.43 -24.51
CA ALA A 666 -25.28 13.73 -23.99
C ALA A 666 -26.79 13.98 -24.08
N GLN A 667 -27.39 14.44 -22.98
CA GLN A 667 -28.81 14.80 -22.88
C GLN A 667 -29.16 16.20 -23.39
N ASN A 668 -28.15 16.98 -23.80
CA ASN A 668 -28.33 18.28 -24.45
C ASN A 668 -27.21 18.50 -25.46
N CYS A 669 -27.52 18.51 -26.75
CA CYS A 669 -26.53 18.61 -27.81
C CYS A 669 -26.53 19.93 -28.56
N SER A 670 -26.85 21.04 -27.88
CA SER A 670 -26.76 22.37 -28.49
C SER A 670 -25.32 22.82 -28.75
N SER A 671 -24.38 22.48 -27.86
CA SER A 671 -22.94 22.79 -28.02
C SER A 671 -22.05 21.84 -27.20
N GLN A 672 -21.87 20.61 -27.66
CA GLN A 672 -20.97 19.65 -27.01
C GLN A 672 -19.53 19.88 -27.45
N LEU A 673 -18.66 20.20 -26.50
CA LEU A 673 -17.23 20.37 -26.73
C LEU A 673 -16.49 19.19 -26.11
N THR A 674 -15.58 18.57 -26.85
CA THR A 674 -14.81 17.41 -26.39
C THR A 674 -13.36 17.51 -26.85
N TYR A 675 -12.43 17.15 -25.97
CA TYR A 675 -11.01 17.08 -26.29
C TYR A 675 -10.62 15.65 -26.68
N ILE A 676 -9.80 15.54 -27.72
CA ILE A 676 -9.29 14.28 -28.27
C ILE A 676 -7.77 14.33 -28.20
N GLN A 677 -7.16 13.31 -27.60
CA GLN A 677 -5.70 13.18 -27.56
C GLN A 677 -5.24 12.22 -28.66
N VAL A 678 -4.46 12.74 -29.60
CA VAL A 678 -3.87 12.00 -30.72
C VAL A 678 -2.40 11.75 -30.39
N ASP A 679 -2.01 10.48 -30.26
CA ASP A 679 -0.62 10.06 -30.01
C ASP A 679 0.24 10.08 -31.28
N GLN A 680 1.56 9.96 -31.10
CA GLN A 680 2.53 10.12 -32.19
C GLN A 680 2.34 9.13 -33.35
N ASN A 681 1.87 7.92 -33.06
CA ASN A 681 1.78 6.82 -34.02
C ASN A 681 0.34 6.54 -34.49
N MET A 682 -0.61 7.41 -34.14
CA MET A 682 -2.00 7.29 -34.62
C MET A 682 -2.06 7.56 -36.12
N THR A 683 -2.61 6.63 -36.89
CA THR A 683 -2.73 6.73 -38.36
C THR A 683 -4.00 7.43 -38.81
N ASP A 684 -5.04 7.28 -38.00
CA ASP A 684 -6.38 7.79 -38.26
C ASP A 684 -7.17 7.85 -36.96
N PHE A 685 -8.20 8.69 -36.94
CA PHE A 685 -9.29 8.50 -36.01
C PHE A 685 -10.64 8.67 -36.71
N THR A 686 -11.64 7.97 -36.19
CA THR A 686 -12.99 7.95 -36.73
C THR A 686 -13.90 8.73 -35.81
N LEU A 687 -14.73 9.59 -36.40
CA LEU A 687 -15.78 10.37 -35.74
C LEU A 687 -17.11 9.74 -36.08
N ASP A 688 -17.81 9.20 -35.08
CA ASP A 688 -19.16 8.68 -35.21
C ASP A 688 -20.10 9.41 -34.25
N ALA A 689 -21.09 10.10 -34.81
CA ALA A 689 -22.08 10.83 -34.03
C ALA A 689 -23.50 10.48 -34.47
N PHE A 690 -24.40 10.44 -33.50
CA PHE A 690 -25.83 10.19 -33.69
C PHE A 690 -26.64 11.33 -33.05
N GLY A 691 -27.58 11.90 -33.79
CA GLY A 691 -28.50 12.96 -33.34
C GLY A 691 -29.21 13.57 -34.55
N ALA A 692 -30.37 14.23 -34.40
CA ALA A 692 -31.02 14.79 -35.58
C ALA A 692 -30.22 15.99 -36.12
N ASN A 693 -29.96 16.06 -37.43
CA ASN A 693 -29.19 17.12 -38.09
C ASN A 693 -27.83 17.42 -37.44
N VAL A 694 -27.02 16.38 -37.20
CA VAL A 694 -25.69 16.54 -36.58
C VAL A 694 -24.81 17.48 -37.38
N GLN A 695 -24.16 18.43 -36.70
CA GLN A 695 -23.09 19.27 -37.21
C GLN A 695 -21.82 19.01 -36.41
N VAL A 696 -20.70 18.87 -37.12
CA VAL A 696 -19.40 18.56 -36.51
C VAL A 696 -18.37 19.57 -36.99
N ALA A 697 -17.62 20.15 -36.04
CA ALA A 697 -16.46 20.98 -36.31
C ALA A 697 -15.24 20.45 -35.55
N LEU A 698 -14.10 20.41 -36.22
CA LEU A 698 -12.84 19.90 -35.67
C LEU A 698 -11.76 20.98 -35.75
N THR A 699 -11.08 21.22 -34.64
CA THR A 699 -9.92 22.12 -34.55
C THR A 699 -8.73 21.32 -34.08
N GLY A 700 -7.67 21.27 -34.89
CA GLY A 700 -6.41 20.61 -34.55
C GLY A 700 -5.37 21.56 -33.96
N PRO A 701 -4.15 21.07 -33.69
CA PRO A 701 -3.06 21.87 -33.13
C PRO A 701 -2.67 23.07 -34.00
N ASN A 702 -2.87 22.98 -35.32
CA ASN A 702 -2.51 24.05 -36.27
C ASN A 702 -3.73 24.88 -36.71
N GLY A 703 -4.88 24.74 -36.03
CA GLY A 703 -6.12 25.47 -36.31
C GLY A 703 -7.25 24.58 -36.85
N PRO A 704 -8.32 25.19 -37.41
CA PRO A 704 -9.48 24.45 -37.91
C PRO A 704 -9.10 23.40 -38.97
N VAL A 705 -9.66 22.20 -38.86
CA VAL A 705 -9.49 21.11 -39.83
C VAL A 705 -10.71 21.11 -40.74
N ALA A 706 -10.50 21.30 -42.04
CA ALA A 706 -11.58 21.20 -43.03
C ALA A 706 -11.99 19.73 -43.20
N LEU A 707 -13.14 19.36 -42.63
CA LEU A 707 -13.74 18.04 -42.82
C LEU A 707 -14.47 18.02 -44.18
N PRO A 708 -14.15 17.07 -45.08
CA PRO A 708 -14.86 16.96 -46.35
C PRO A 708 -16.34 16.63 -46.11
N SER A 709 -17.24 17.18 -46.93
CA SER A 709 -18.62 16.74 -47.00
C SER A 709 -18.65 15.37 -47.66
N ILE A 710 -18.65 14.30 -46.86
CA ILE A 710 -18.79 12.94 -47.38
C ILE A 710 -20.22 12.48 -47.11
N ASP A 711 -21.01 12.34 -48.18
CA ASP A 711 -22.33 11.69 -48.14
C ASP A 711 -22.17 10.15 -48.11
N LEU A 712 -21.52 9.63 -47.06
CA LEU A 712 -21.46 8.17 -46.81
C LEU A 712 -22.82 7.62 -46.37
N LEU A 713 -23.60 8.47 -45.70
CA LEU A 713 -24.92 8.17 -45.17
C LEU A 713 -25.87 9.31 -45.57
N SER A 714 -27.02 8.98 -46.15
CA SER A 714 -28.09 9.93 -46.49
C SER A 714 -28.99 10.28 -45.31
N SER A 715 -28.83 9.60 -44.17
CA SER A 715 -29.58 9.89 -42.95
C SER A 715 -29.13 11.20 -42.32
N SER A 716 -30.09 12.06 -41.95
CA SER A 716 -29.82 13.25 -41.15
C SER A 716 -29.56 12.93 -39.67
N PHE A 717 -29.65 11.67 -39.25
CA PHE A 717 -29.46 11.25 -37.85
C PHE A 717 -28.03 10.78 -37.53
N ASN A 718 -27.19 10.55 -38.54
CA ASN A 718 -25.84 10.04 -38.35
C ASN A 718 -24.81 10.93 -39.04
N TYR A 719 -23.68 11.13 -38.37
CA TYR A 719 -22.47 11.66 -38.96
C TYR A 719 -21.36 10.62 -38.80
N PHE A 720 -20.67 10.29 -39.89
CA PHE A 720 -19.56 9.35 -39.89
C PHE A 720 -18.44 9.87 -40.78
N GLN A 721 -17.25 10.02 -40.20
CA GLN A 721 -16.07 10.50 -40.92
C GLN A 721 -14.80 9.83 -40.41
N VAL A 722 -13.98 9.33 -41.33
CA VAL A 722 -12.61 8.89 -41.04
C VAL A 722 -11.65 10.05 -41.31
N VAL A 723 -10.87 10.43 -40.31
CA VAL A 723 -9.84 11.47 -40.38
C VAL A 723 -8.49 10.77 -40.45
N GLY A 724 -8.03 10.47 -41.67
CA GLY A 724 -6.74 9.82 -41.91
C GLY A 724 -5.57 10.80 -42.02
N THR A 725 -4.37 10.27 -42.32
CA THR A 725 -3.09 11.02 -42.42
C THR A 725 -3.13 12.29 -43.26
N ASN A 726 -3.99 12.37 -44.28
CA ASN A 726 -4.11 13.54 -45.15
C ASN A 726 -4.80 14.74 -44.47
N LEU A 727 -5.58 14.48 -43.42
CA LEU A 727 -6.31 15.49 -42.64
C LEU A 727 -5.72 15.68 -41.24
N LEU A 728 -4.93 14.72 -40.75
CA LEU A 728 -4.21 14.82 -39.48
C LEU A 728 -3.11 15.90 -39.55
N GLN A 729 -3.17 16.85 -38.63
CA GLN A 729 -2.20 17.95 -38.50
C GLN A 729 -1.03 17.60 -37.57
N GLY A 730 -0.80 16.31 -37.29
CA GLY A 730 0.17 15.81 -36.32
C GLY A 730 -0.45 15.44 -34.97
N ALA A 731 0.39 14.93 -34.06
CA ALA A 731 0.00 14.53 -32.72
C ALA A 731 -0.28 15.74 -31.80
N GLY A 732 -1.14 15.57 -30.80
CA GLY A 732 -1.54 16.63 -29.89
C GLY A 732 -3.02 16.59 -29.49
N ILE A 733 -3.52 17.72 -29.00
CA ILE A 733 -4.91 17.86 -28.55
C ILE A 733 -5.74 18.45 -29.68
N TYR A 734 -6.77 17.72 -30.08
CA TYR A 734 -7.81 18.16 -30.99
C TYR A 734 -9.05 18.54 -30.19
N THR A 735 -9.78 19.53 -30.68
CA THR A 735 -11.06 19.95 -30.10
C THR A 735 -12.18 19.63 -31.09
N LEU A 736 -13.14 18.83 -30.63
CA LEU A 736 -14.33 18.43 -31.37
C LEU A 736 -15.53 19.20 -30.81
N SER A 737 -16.24 19.90 -31.68
CA SER A 737 -17.53 20.52 -31.39
C SER A 737 -18.62 19.77 -32.15
N VAL A 738 -19.62 19.28 -31.42
CA VAL A 738 -20.78 18.59 -31.99
C VAL A 738 -22.05 19.31 -31.56
N SER A 739 -22.93 19.59 -32.52
CA SER A 739 -24.29 20.03 -32.25
C SER A 739 -25.31 19.19 -33.01
N ALA A 740 -26.49 18.99 -32.44
CA ALA A 740 -27.60 18.27 -33.06
C ALA A 740 -28.93 18.94 -32.68
N ALA A 741 -29.89 18.90 -33.59
CA ALA A 741 -31.28 19.25 -33.33
C ALA A 741 -31.94 18.16 -32.46
N GLY A 742 -32.47 18.53 -31.30
CA GLY A 742 -33.11 17.59 -30.35
C GLY A 742 -32.49 17.65 -28.95
N SER A 743 -33.00 16.82 -28.02
CA SER A 743 -32.46 16.75 -26.66
C SER A 743 -31.24 15.84 -26.58
N GLU A 744 -31.26 14.64 -27.16
CA GLU A 744 -30.23 13.62 -26.93
C GLU A 744 -29.33 13.40 -28.15
N CYS A 745 -28.02 13.19 -27.94
CA CYS A 745 -27.08 12.73 -28.96
C CYS A 745 -26.00 11.83 -28.37
N SER A 746 -25.36 11.04 -29.23
CA SER A 746 -24.19 10.23 -28.88
C SER A 746 -23.04 10.61 -29.78
N VAL A 747 -21.84 10.74 -29.20
CA VAL A 747 -20.61 11.00 -29.95
C VAL A 747 -19.59 9.99 -29.51
N GLN A 748 -18.89 9.40 -30.46
CA GLN A 748 -17.79 8.50 -30.20
C GLN A 748 -16.65 8.83 -31.16
N VAL A 749 -15.44 8.65 -30.64
CA VAL A 749 -14.19 8.88 -31.35
C VAL A 749 -13.30 7.69 -31.12
N ARG A 750 -12.88 7.04 -32.21
CA ARG A 750 -12.01 5.86 -32.19
C ARG A 750 -10.68 6.19 -32.84
N GLY A 751 -9.58 5.97 -32.14
CA GLY A 751 -8.24 6.16 -32.68
C GLY A 751 -7.65 4.85 -33.19
N GLY A 752 -7.24 4.82 -34.45
CA GLY A 752 -6.42 3.76 -35.05
C GLY A 752 -4.95 4.01 -34.72
N SER A 753 -4.40 3.24 -33.77
CA SER A 753 -3.01 3.35 -33.35
C SER A 753 -2.45 1.97 -32.99
N PRO A 754 -1.15 1.72 -33.22
CA PRO A 754 -0.46 0.56 -32.66
C PRO A 754 -0.54 0.52 -31.12
N LEU A 755 -0.73 1.67 -30.47
CA LEU A 755 -0.90 1.81 -29.03
C LEU A 755 -2.35 1.49 -28.63
N GLU A 756 -2.58 0.25 -28.20
CA GLU A 756 -3.89 -0.27 -27.80
C GLU A 756 -3.86 -0.76 -26.35
N THR A 757 -4.91 -0.45 -25.59
CA THR A 757 -5.02 -0.83 -24.19
C THR A 757 -6.10 -1.87 -23.99
N PHE A 758 -5.76 -2.97 -23.33
CA PHE A 758 -6.69 -4.02 -22.94
C PHE A 758 -6.91 -3.91 -21.44
N ILE A 759 -8.16 -3.73 -21.03
CA ILE A 759 -8.54 -3.53 -19.64
C ILE A 759 -9.26 -4.78 -19.13
N ALA A 760 -8.93 -5.18 -17.91
CA ALA A 760 -9.58 -6.25 -17.19
C ALA A 760 -9.60 -5.94 -15.69
N TYR A 761 -10.16 -6.85 -14.91
CA TYR A 761 -10.37 -6.69 -13.48
C TYR A 761 -10.11 -7.99 -12.74
N THR A 762 -9.55 -7.92 -11.55
CA THR A 762 -9.61 -9.02 -10.56
C THR A 762 -10.39 -8.59 -9.33
N GLN A 763 -10.88 -9.56 -8.58
CA GLN A 763 -11.34 -9.33 -7.22
C GLN A 763 -10.16 -9.50 -6.27
N VAL A 764 -10.00 -8.57 -5.32
CA VAL A 764 -8.95 -8.65 -4.30
C VAL A 764 -9.14 -9.90 -3.45
N THR A 765 -8.24 -10.87 -3.61
CA THR A 765 -8.19 -12.08 -2.76
C THR A 765 -6.82 -12.35 -2.13
N ASP A 766 -5.79 -11.58 -2.51
CA ASP A 766 -4.47 -11.64 -1.88
C ASP A 766 -4.34 -10.63 -0.71
N GLN A 767 -3.25 -10.74 0.05
CA GLN A 767 -2.91 -9.79 1.12
C GLN A 767 -2.23 -8.50 0.62
N TYR A 768 -1.99 -8.39 -0.69
CA TYR A 768 -1.27 -7.29 -1.34
C TYR A 768 -2.21 -6.41 -2.16
N ASN A 769 -3.49 -6.37 -1.79
CA ASN A 769 -4.53 -5.58 -2.44
C ASN A 769 -4.66 -5.86 -3.95
N GLY A 770 -4.54 -7.12 -4.33
CA GLY A 770 -4.62 -7.64 -5.70
C GLY A 770 -3.40 -7.40 -6.58
N ALA A 771 -2.30 -6.89 -6.02
CA ALA A 771 -1.10 -6.58 -6.78
C ALA A 771 -0.46 -7.83 -7.41
N THR A 772 -0.56 -9.01 -6.77
CA THR A 772 0.09 -10.25 -7.23
C THR A 772 -0.86 -11.16 -8.04
N GLN A 773 -2.12 -10.76 -8.15
CA GLN A 773 -3.15 -11.51 -8.87
C GLN A 773 -3.10 -11.23 -10.37
N ASP A 774 -3.23 -12.26 -11.21
CA ASP A 774 -3.38 -12.10 -12.67
C ASP A 774 -4.64 -12.79 -13.21
N ASP A 775 -5.56 -13.24 -12.35
CA ASP A 775 -6.86 -13.83 -12.68
C ASP A 775 -7.85 -12.78 -13.23
N ALA A 776 -7.45 -12.19 -14.33
CA ALA A 776 -8.12 -11.10 -15.00
C ALA A 776 -9.43 -11.55 -15.65
N HIS A 777 -10.47 -10.74 -15.46
CA HIS A 777 -11.79 -10.91 -16.06
C HIS A 777 -12.25 -9.60 -16.72
N TYR A 778 -13.12 -9.66 -17.72
CA TYR A 778 -13.59 -8.46 -18.45
C TYR A 778 -14.63 -7.62 -17.70
N ALA A 779 -15.06 -8.07 -16.52
CA ALA A 779 -16.09 -7.41 -15.72
C ALA A 779 -15.74 -7.47 -14.22
N PRO A 780 -15.88 -6.37 -13.46
CA PRO A 780 -15.76 -6.34 -12.00
C PRO A 780 -16.96 -6.97 -11.28
N VAL A 781 -16.78 -7.39 -10.02
CA VAL A 781 -17.86 -7.96 -9.18
C VAL A 781 -18.55 -6.87 -8.37
N SER A 782 -19.89 -6.84 -8.37
CA SER A 782 -20.71 -6.05 -7.45
C SER A 782 -20.90 -6.74 -6.10
N GLY A 783 -20.97 -5.96 -5.02
CA GLY A 783 -21.37 -6.47 -3.70
C GLY A 783 -20.65 -5.81 -2.54
N MET A 784 -21.28 -5.87 -1.36
CA MET A 784 -20.66 -5.35 -0.14
C MET A 784 -19.36 -6.09 0.18
N GLY A 785 -18.28 -5.32 0.38
CA GLY A 785 -16.95 -5.85 0.67
C GLY A 785 -16.22 -6.49 -0.54
N GLN A 786 -16.81 -6.47 -1.74
CA GLN A 786 -16.17 -7.00 -2.94
C GLN A 786 -15.28 -5.94 -3.57
N GLN A 787 -14.01 -5.91 -3.17
CA GLN A 787 -13.01 -4.99 -3.73
C GLN A 787 -12.48 -5.50 -5.08
N ASN A 788 -12.37 -4.60 -6.06
CA ASN A 788 -11.88 -4.90 -7.39
C ASN A 788 -10.62 -4.08 -7.71
N VAL A 789 -9.73 -4.65 -8.52
CA VAL A 789 -8.52 -3.99 -9.04
C VAL A 789 -8.59 -3.99 -10.55
N ILE A 790 -8.22 -2.87 -11.16
CA ILE A 790 -8.15 -2.71 -12.61
C ILE A 790 -6.78 -3.18 -13.07
N MET A 791 -6.76 -3.99 -14.12
CA MET A 791 -5.56 -4.47 -14.80
C MET A 791 -5.52 -3.94 -16.22
N VAL A 792 -4.34 -3.56 -16.69
CA VAL A 792 -4.15 -2.99 -18.03
C VAL A 792 -2.93 -3.62 -18.71
N HIS A 793 -3.13 -4.05 -19.96
CA HIS A 793 -2.07 -4.41 -20.89
C HIS A 793 -2.00 -3.32 -21.97
N ALA A 794 -0.79 -2.85 -22.29
CA ALA A 794 -0.56 -1.78 -23.26
C ALA A 794 0.28 -2.30 -24.43
N ARG A 795 -0.41 -2.73 -25.50
CA ARG A 795 0.27 -3.16 -26.73
C ARG A 795 0.84 -1.92 -27.43
N GLY A 796 2.09 -2.01 -27.91
CA GLY A 796 2.75 -0.91 -28.61
C GLY A 796 3.39 0.14 -27.70
N LEU A 797 3.44 -0.08 -26.37
CA LEU A 797 4.11 0.78 -25.40
C LEU A 797 5.41 0.13 -24.92
N THR A 798 6.56 0.68 -25.30
CA THR A 798 7.89 0.10 -24.96
C THR A 798 8.69 0.95 -23.98
N ARG A 799 8.73 2.27 -24.19
CA ARG A 799 9.47 3.26 -23.40
C ARG A 799 8.54 4.25 -22.69
N GLY A 800 7.29 4.34 -23.15
CA GLY A 800 6.25 5.13 -22.53
C GLY A 800 5.80 4.56 -21.18
N ARG A 801 4.88 5.26 -20.53
CA ARG A 801 4.44 4.95 -19.16
C ARG A 801 2.94 5.14 -19.01
N MET A 802 2.31 4.18 -18.33
CA MET A 802 0.96 4.35 -17.78
C MET A 802 1.01 5.17 -16.50
N SER A 803 0.18 6.21 -16.39
CA SER A 803 0.21 7.14 -15.26
C SER A 803 -0.88 6.82 -14.24
N TYR A 804 -2.15 6.86 -14.65
CA TYR A 804 -3.29 6.62 -13.78
C TYR A 804 -4.52 6.17 -14.57
N VAL A 805 -5.51 5.66 -13.83
CA VAL A 805 -6.81 5.23 -14.33
C VAL A 805 -7.92 5.90 -13.55
N GLU A 806 -8.99 6.26 -14.24
CA GLU A 806 -10.19 6.88 -13.69
C GLU A 806 -11.42 6.04 -14.01
N ILE A 807 -12.39 6.03 -13.10
CA ILE A 807 -13.74 5.54 -13.36
C ILE A 807 -14.70 6.72 -13.19
N ALA A 808 -15.52 6.96 -14.21
CA ALA A 808 -16.63 7.90 -14.18
C ALA A 808 -17.96 7.17 -14.35
N GLY A 809 -18.93 7.42 -13.48
CA GLY A 809 -20.31 6.96 -13.62
C GLY A 809 -21.24 8.11 -13.99
N ASP A 810 -22.55 7.86 -13.91
CA ASP A 810 -23.58 8.86 -14.28
C ASP A 810 -23.53 10.13 -13.41
N THR A 811 -22.95 10.04 -12.20
CA THR A 811 -22.83 11.14 -11.24
C THR A 811 -21.47 11.87 -11.30
N GLY A 812 -20.57 11.46 -12.21
CA GLY A 812 -19.24 12.06 -12.37
C GLY A 812 -18.10 11.09 -12.02
N LEU A 813 -16.93 11.64 -11.71
CA LEU A 813 -15.73 10.87 -11.34
C LEU A 813 -15.95 10.15 -10.00
N VAL A 814 -15.84 8.82 -10.01
CA VAL A 814 -16.13 7.94 -8.85
C VAL A 814 -14.87 7.32 -8.26
N PHE A 815 -13.82 7.11 -9.06
CA PHE A 815 -12.57 6.50 -8.61
C PHE A 815 -11.39 6.98 -9.47
N THR A 816 -10.23 7.14 -8.83
CA THR A 816 -8.96 7.40 -9.49
C THR A 816 -7.85 6.64 -8.78
N SER A 817 -6.92 6.07 -9.54
CA SER A 817 -5.76 5.37 -9.00
C SER A 817 -4.56 5.51 -9.91
N PRO A 818 -3.35 5.72 -9.35
CA PRO A 818 -2.12 5.48 -10.08
C PRO A 818 -2.08 4.07 -10.67
N LEU A 819 -1.42 3.93 -11.82
CA LEU A 819 -1.09 2.65 -12.41
C LEU A 819 0.38 2.31 -12.09
N ALA A 820 0.60 1.15 -11.49
CA ALA A 820 1.93 0.62 -11.22
C ALA A 820 2.21 -0.57 -12.13
N ARG A 821 3.49 -0.80 -12.42
CA ARG A 821 3.94 -1.91 -13.27
C ARG A 821 4.16 -3.17 -12.43
N ARG A 822 3.93 -4.33 -13.05
CA ARG A 822 4.14 -5.65 -12.47
C ARG A 822 5.04 -6.50 -13.36
N SER A 823 5.57 -7.59 -12.83
CA SER A 823 6.48 -8.48 -13.53
C SER A 823 5.88 -9.88 -13.68
N ASN A 824 6.14 -10.52 -14.83
CA ASN A 824 5.60 -11.81 -15.23
C ASN A 824 4.06 -11.91 -15.21
N CYS A 825 3.36 -10.78 -15.32
CA CYS A 825 1.91 -10.72 -15.42
C CYS A 825 1.50 -10.54 -16.88
N SER A 826 0.33 -11.05 -17.23
CA SER A 826 -0.26 -10.88 -18.56
C SER A 826 -0.73 -9.45 -18.75
N TYR A 827 -1.28 -8.86 -17.70
CA TYR A 827 -1.52 -7.43 -17.62
C TYR A 827 -0.41 -6.78 -16.81
N GLU A 828 0.53 -6.13 -17.47
CA GLU A 828 1.74 -5.58 -16.84
C GLU A 828 1.48 -4.32 -16.02
N PHE A 829 0.28 -3.74 -16.06
CA PHE A 829 -0.12 -2.61 -15.21
C PHE A 829 -1.35 -2.93 -14.35
N TYR A 830 -1.44 -2.34 -13.17
CA TYR A 830 -2.59 -2.45 -12.28
C TYR A 830 -2.86 -1.16 -11.50
N SER A 831 -4.11 -0.97 -11.06
CA SER A 831 -4.48 0.11 -10.14
C SER A 831 -3.96 -0.19 -8.73
N THR A 832 -3.16 0.71 -8.16
CA THR A 832 -2.61 0.54 -6.80
C THR A 832 -3.68 0.57 -5.71
N ASN A 833 -4.81 1.24 -5.97
CA ASN A 833 -5.98 1.24 -5.12
C ASN A 833 -7.04 0.27 -5.66
N SER A 834 -7.83 -0.31 -4.76
CA SER A 834 -9.02 -1.10 -5.12
C SER A 834 -10.29 -0.24 -5.10
N PHE A 835 -11.31 -0.61 -5.86
CA PHE A 835 -12.61 0.08 -5.87
C PHE A 835 -13.78 -0.87 -5.63
N LEU A 836 -14.90 -0.31 -5.16
CA LEU A 836 -16.18 -1.01 -5.05
C LEU A 836 -17.02 -0.75 -6.28
N CYS A 837 -17.56 -1.83 -6.87
CA CYS A 837 -18.39 -1.73 -8.06
C CYS A 837 -19.85 -1.40 -7.68
N ASN A 838 -20.13 -0.10 -7.52
CA ASN A 838 -21.44 0.38 -7.07
C ASN A 838 -22.35 0.86 -8.21
N ALA A 839 -21.76 1.38 -9.29
CA ALA A 839 -22.50 1.85 -10.47
C ALA A 839 -22.63 0.70 -11.46
N ARG A 840 -23.86 0.36 -11.88
CA ARG A 840 -24.10 -0.75 -12.84
C ARG A 840 -23.20 -0.66 -14.07
N THR A 841 -23.08 0.54 -14.65
CA THR A 841 -22.19 0.81 -15.78
C THR A 841 -21.36 2.05 -15.51
N PHE A 842 -20.13 2.07 -16.03
CA PHE A 842 -19.20 3.18 -15.87
C PHE A 842 -18.21 3.26 -17.04
N ILE A 843 -17.64 4.44 -17.25
CA ILE A 843 -16.56 4.70 -18.21
C ILE A 843 -15.23 4.63 -17.47
N ILE A 844 -14.27 3.93 -18.05
CA ILE A 844 -12.89 3.91 -17.59
C ILE A 844 -12.06 4.77 -18.52
N ALA A 845 -11.21 5.62 -17.97
CA ALA A 845 -10.19 6.33 -18.72
C ALA A 845 -8.80 5.93 -18.22
N VAL A 846 -7.98 5.39 -19.12
CA VAL A 846 -6.57 5.12 -18.87
C VAL A 846 -5.75 6.21 -19.52
N HIS A 847 -4.82 6.77 -18.74
CA HIS A 847 -3.95 7.86 -19.16
C HIS A 847 -2.48 7.44 -19.09
N GLY A 848 -1.66 8.01 -19.97
CA GLY A 848 -0.24 7.73 -20.01
C GLY A 848 0.52 8.62 -20.99
N TRP A 849 1.82 8.35 -21.12
CA TRP A 849 2.70 8.95 -22.11
C TRP A 849 3.21 7.88 -23.06
N ASP A 850 3.17 8.16 -24.35
CA ASP A 850 3.67 7.25 -25.38
C ASP A 850 5.21 7.18 -25.38
N ASP A 851 5.78 6.39 -26.30
CA ASP A 851 7.22 6.18 -26.42
C ASP A 851 8.02 7.43 -26.83
N PHE A 852 7.33 8.54 -27.14
CA PHE A 852 7.89 9.84 -27.52
C PHE A 852 7.60 10.94 -26.49
N GLY A 853 6.91 10.61 -25.39
CA GLY A 853 6.59 11.54 -24.31
C GLY A 853 5.32 12.36 -24.52
N LEU A 854 4.46 12.00 -25.47
CA LEU A 854 3.16 12.65 -25.68
C LEU A 854 2.05 11.98 -24.85
N ASN A 855 1.13 12.78 -24.32
CA ASN A 855 -0.03 12.29 -23.59
C ASN A 855 -0.98 11.51 -24.50
N PHE A 856 -1.43 10.35 -24.03
CA PHE A 856 -2.52 9.61 -24.64
C PHE A 856 -3.59 9.26 -23.60
N ARG A 857 -4.82 9.11 -24.10
CA ARG A 857 -5.97 8.64 -23.34
C ARG A 857 -6.66 7.53 -24.09
N ARG A 858 -7.09 6.50 -23.37
CA ARG A 858 -7.92 5.40 -23.87
C ARG A 858 -9.12 5.18 -22.97
N LEU A 859 -10.29 5.07 -23.58
CA LEU A 859 -11.55 4.84 -22.91
C LEU A 859 -12.00 3.39 -23.13
N ALA A 860 -12.59 2.83 -22.08
CA ALA A 860 -13.39 1.62 -22.15
C ALA A 860 -14.65 1.80 -21.32
N ILE A 861 -15.61 0.90 -21.52
CA ILE A 861 -16.85 0.87 -20.75
C ILE A 861 -16.87 -0.43 -19.95
N GLY A 862 -17.15 -0.33 -18.66
CA GLY A 862 -17.24 -1.46 -17.75
C GLY A 862 -18.63 -1.58 -17.15
N HIS A 863 -19.04 -2.81 -16.86
CA HIS A 863 -20.32 -3.12 -16.21
C HIS A 863 -20.09 -4.04 -15.01
N CYS A 864 -20.69 -3.73 -13.87
CA CYS A 864 -20.62 -4.60 -12.69
C CYS A 864 -21.46 -5.86 -12.93
N VAL A 865 -20.94 -7.02 -12.53
CA VAL A 865 -21.67 -8.28 -12.55
C VAL A 865 -21.73 -8.88 -11.15
N ASP A 866 -22.81 -9.58 -10.81
CA ASP A 866 -22.96 -10.18 -9.47
C ASP A 866 -22.01 -11.35 -9.25
N THR A 867 -21.72 -12.12 -10.30
CA THR A 867 -20.79 -13.24 -10.26
C THR A 867 -19.98 -13.33 -11.55
N ARG A 868 -18.79 -13.93 -11.46
CA ARG A 868 -17.93 -14.22 -12.62
C ARG A 868 -17.86 -15.74 -12.84
N PRO A 869 -17.75 -16.19 -14.10
CA PRO A 869 -17.25 -17.52 -14.40
C PRO A 869 -15.89 -17.76 -13.72
N ILE A 870 -15.66 -18.99 -13.25
CA ILE A 870 -14.34 -19.38 -12.72
C ILE A 870 -13.35 -19.37 -13.90
N PRO A 871 -12.24 -18.62 -13.80
CA PRO A 871 -11.25 -18.56 -14.88
C PRO A 871 -10.68 -19.95 -15.17
N SER A 872 -10.46 -20.26 -16.45
CA SER A 872 -9.79 -21.51 -16.83
C SER A 872 -8.34 -21.49 -16.32
N PRO A 873 -7.82 -22.59 -15.75
CA PRO A 873 -6.45 -22.66 -15.27
C PRO A 873 -5.42 -22.43 -16.40
N PRO A 874 -4.34 -21.68 -16.15
CA PRO A 874 -3.30 -21.46 -17.15
C PRO A 874 -2.48 -22.73 -17.42
N PRO A 875 -1.93 -22.89 -18.64
CA PRO A 875 -0.92 -23.90 -18.92
C PRO A 875 0.34 -23.77 -18.05
N ALA A 876 1.20 -24.79 -18.08
CA ALA A 876 2.51 -24.74 -17.44
C ALA A 876 3.36 -23.58 -17.98
N PHE A 877 3.96 -22.78 -17.09
CA PHE A 877 4.82 -21.64 -17.44
C PHE A 877 6.32 -21.94 -17.22
N CYS A 878 6.67 -23.21 -16.99
CA CYS A 878 8.03 -23.68 -16.75
C CYS A 878 8.27 -25.02 -17.47
N ASP A 879 9.54 -25.43 -17.60
CA ASP A 879 9.87 -26.78 -18.06
C ASP A 879 9.70 -27.79 -16.90
N LEU A 880 8.57 -28.48 -16.90
CA LEU A 880 8.20 -29.50 -15.90
C LEU A 880 9.21 -30.65 -15.82
N LYS A 881 9.98 -30.92 -16.87
CA LYS A 881 10.99 -31.98 -16.88
C LYS A 881 12.24 -31.64 -16.07
N GLN A 882 12.44 -30.37 -15.74
CA GLN A 882 13.57 -29.88 -14.95
C GLN A 882 13.20 -29.64 -13.48
N ARG A 883 11.94 -29.84 -13.10
CA ARG A 883 11.45 -29.59 -11.75
C ARG A 883 11.79 -30.73 -10.80
N LYS A 884 12.18 -30.36 -9.57
CA LYS A 884 12.45 -31.28 -8.47
C LYS A 884 11.25 -31.31 -7.50
N LEU A 885 10.37 -32.29 -7.69
CA LEU A 885 9.04 -32.35 -7.05
C LEU A 885 8.79 -33.71 -6.40
N ASP A 886 8.15 -33.72 -5.24
CA ASP A 886 7.56 -34.91 -4.61
C ASP A 886 6.04 -34.76 -4.65
N LEU A 887 5.37 -35.53 -5.52
CA LEU A 887 3.92 -35.47 -5.72
C LEU A 887 3.26 -36.71 -5.13
N VAL A 888 2.25 -36.55 -4.28
CA VAL A 888 1.46 -37.67 -3.73
C VAL A 888 0.01 -37.55 -4.16
N PHE A 889 -0.46 -38.49 -4.98
CA PHE A 889 -1.87 -38.55 -5.38
C PHE A 889 -2.69 -39.27 -4.32
N ILE A 890 -3.78 -38.67 -3.86
CA ILE A 890 -4.76 -39.26 -2.98
C ILE A 890 -6.02 -39.50 -3.84
N LEU A 891 -6.29 -40.74 -4.21
CA LEU A 891 -7.42 -41.09 -5.07
C LEU A 891 -8.58 -41.60 -4.23
N ASP A 892 -9.76 -41.02 -4.43
CA ASP A 892 -10.98 -41.51 -3.81
C ASP A 892 -11.38 -42.88 -4.41
N GLY A 893 -11.33 -43.93 -3.59
CA GLY A 893 -11.72 -45.29 -3.94
C GLY A 893 -13.21 -45.57 -3.80
N SER A 894 -13.98 -44.66 -3.20
CA SER A 894 -15.44 -44.77 -3.02
C SER A 894 -16.25 -44.24 -4.22
N MET A 895 -15.59 -43.61 -5.19
CA MET A 895 -16.24 -43.12 -6.41
C MET A 895 -16.73 -44.26 -7.30
N PRO A 896 -17.68 -44.04 -8.23
CA PRO A 896 -18.05 -45.07 -9.21
C PRO A 896 -16.84 -45.60 -9.98
N ASN A 897 -16.76 -46.91 -10.23
CA ASN A 897 -15.62 -47.51 -10.95
C ASN A 897 -15.36 -46.85 -12.32
N SER A 898 -16.40 -46.40 -13.03
CA SER A 898 -16.24 -45.64 -14.27
C SER A 898 -15.45 -44.34 -14.06
N SER A 899 -15.77 -43.57 -13.02
CA SER A 899 -15.02 -42.37 -12.62
C SER A 899 -13.59 -42.70 -12.17
N PHE A 900 -13.41 -43.79 -11.43
CA PHE A 900 -12.10 -44.23 -10.96
C PHE A 900 -11.15 -44.55 -12.12
N GLN A 901 -11.64 -45.21 -13.17
CA GLN A 901 -10.84 -45.45 -14.38
C GLN A 901 -10.50 -44.17 -15.14
N VAL A 902 -11.41 -43.20 -15.19
CA VAL A 902 -11.14 -41.87 -15.78
C VAL A 902 -10.02 -41.16 -15.01
N VAL A 903 -10.08 -41.16 -13.67
CA VAL A 903 -9.05 -40.54 -12.81
C VAL A 903 -7.70 -41.24 -12.95
N LYS A 904 -7.65 -42.58 -13.00
CA LYS A 904 -6.40 -43.33 -13.27
C LYS A 904 -5.80 -42.94 -14.62
N THR A 905 -6.63 -42.83 -15.65
CA THR A 905 -6.19 -42.42 -17.00
C THR A 905 -5.67 -40.98 -17.01
N PHE A 906 -6.35 -40.07 -16.31
CA PHE A 906 -5.91 -38.70 -16.10
C PHE A 906 -4.53 -38.64 -15.46
N VAL A 907 -4.32 -39.33 -14.33
CA VAL A 907 -3.02 -39.35 -13.63
C VAL A 907 -1.92 -39.87 -14.57
N LYS A 908 -2.11 -40.99 -15.26
CA LYS A 908 -1.09 -41.52 -16.20
C LYS A 908 -0.74 -40.53 -17.30
N THR A 909 -1.73 -39.85 -17.85
CA THR A 909 -1.53 -38.91 -18.96
C THR A 909 -0.86 -37.63 -18.48
N LEU A 910 -1.23 -37.12 -17.30
CA LEU A 910 -0.59 -35.97 -16.65
C LEU A 910 0.90 -36.20 -16.44
N LEU A 911 1.27 -37.41 -16.03
CA LEU A 911 2.65 -37.79 -15.70
C LEU A 911 3.61 -37.75 -16.91
N ILE A 912 3.12 -37.76 -18.15
CA ILE A 912 3.95 -37.68 -19.37
C ILE A 912 4.73 -36.35 -19.45
N ALA A 913 4.20 -35.29 -18.84
CA ALA A 913 4.83 -33.97 -18.84
C ALA A 913 6.06 -33.87 -17.91
N TYR A 914 6.25 -34.83 -16.99
CA TYR A 914 7.28 -34.79 -15.95
C TYR A 914 8.43 -35.76 -16.24
N ASN A 915 9.63 -35.44 -15.77
CA ASN A 915 10.76 -36.37 -15.76
C ASN A 915 10.78 -37.13 -14.43
N ILE A 916 10.30 -38.38 -14.43
CA ILE A 916 10.09 -39.15 -13.19
C ILE A 916 11.32 -40.00 -12.88
N ASN A 917 12.08 -39.60 -11.86
CA ASN A 917 13.24 -40.33 -11.33
C ASN A 917 13.71 -39.72 -9.99
N GLY A 918 14.75 -40.31 -9.38
CA GLY A 918 15.31 -39.83 -8.12
C GLY A 918 15.80 -38.37 -8.10
N ASN A 919 16.23 -37.82 -9.24
CA ASN A 919 16.82 -36.49 -9.35
C ASN A 919 15.80 -35.38 -9.59
N PHE A 920 14.70 -35.68 -10.31
CA PHE A 920 13.69 -34.71 -10.72
C PHE A 920 12.37 -34.96 -9.98
N THR A 921 11.33 -35.48 -10.64
CA THR A 921 10.02 -35.68 -10.02
C THR A 921 9.88 -37.10 -9.44
N GLN A 922 9.37 -37.22 -8.21
CA GLN A 922 8.99 -38.48 -7.57
C GLN A 922 7.48 -38.50 -7.31
N ILE A 923 6.86 -39.68 -7.47
CA ILE A 923 5.41 -39.88 -7.35
C ILE A 923 5.09 -40.92 -6.28
N GLY A 924 4.14 -40.60 -5.40
CA GLY A 924 3.53 -41.51 -4.46
C GLY A 924 2.01 -41.59 -4.67
N LEU A 925 1.37 -42.64 -4.18
CA LEU A 925 -0.08 -42.80 -4.30
C LEU A 925 -0.72 -43.42 -3.05
N ILE A 926 -1.79 -42.80 -2.59
CA ILE A 926 -2.68 -43.24 -1.52
C ILE A 926 -4.09 -43.40 -2.12
N THR A 927 -4.81 -44.43 -1.71
CA THR A 927 -6.26 -44.54 -1.96
C THR A 927 -7.02 -44.29 -0.67
N VAL A 928 -8.17 -43.61 -0.77
CA VAL A 928 -9.03 -43.31 0.38
C VAL A 928 -10.47 -43.72 0.09
N ALA A 929 -11.03 -44.54 0.96
CA ALA A 929 -12.45 -44.87 1.01
C ALA A 929 -12.89 -44.92 2.48
N ALA A 930 -13.51 -46.01 2.97
CA ALA A 930 -13.75 -46.19 4.41
C ALA A 930 -12.44 -46.15 5.25
N THR A 931 -11.32 -46.55 4.64
CA THR A 931 -9.97 -46.44 5.21
C THR A 931 -9.01 -45.83 4.18
N ALA A 932 -7.82 -45.39 4.62
CA ALA A 932 -6.77 -44.91 3.73
C ALA A 932 -5.64 -45.94 3.63
N THR A 933 -5.17 -46.22 2.41
CA THR A 933 -4.13 -47.21 2.13
C THR A 933 -3.04 -46.61 1.25
N SER A 934 -1.77 -46.75 1.65
CA SER A 934 -0.62 -46.41 0.81
C SER A 934 -0.42 -47.50 -0.25
N GLN A 935 -0.49 -47.14 -1.53
CA GLN A 935 -0.31 -48.07 -2.65
C GLN A 935 1.16 -48.19 -3.03
N PHE A 936 1.85 -47.06 -3.12
CA PHE A 936 3.31 -47.00 -3.28
C PHE A 936 3.87 -45.65 -2.79
N THR A 937 5.11 -45.69 -2.31
CA THR A 937 5.82 -44.51 -1.77
C THR A 937 6.62 -43.79 -2.86
N LEU A 938 7.18 -42.61 -2.53
CA LEU A 938 8.01 -41.83 -3.45
C LEU A 938 9.24 -42.64 -3.93
N ALA A 939 9.81 -43.47 -3.06
CA ALA A 939 10.93 -44.36 -3.38
C ALA A 939 10.63 -45.31 -4.56
N ALA A 940 9.39 -45.78 -4.70
CA ALA A 940 9.01 -46.69 -5.78
C ALA A 940 9.09 -46.04 -7.17
N SER A 941 9.00 -44.70 -7.24
CA SER A 941 9.02 -43.95 -8.50
C SER A 941 10.43 -43.59 -8.99
N GLN A 942 11.47 -43.81 -8.19
CA GLN A 942 12.84 -43.36 -8.50
C GLN A 942 13.42 -43.98 -9.77
N ASN A 943 12.94 -45.17 -10.15
CA ASN A 943 13.36 -45.92 -11.33
C ASN A 943 12.37 -45.80 -12.51
N GLY A 944 11.40 -44.88 -12.45
CA GLY A 944 10.37 -44.73 -13.47
C GLY A 944 9.25 -45.79 -13.37
N GLY A 945 8.62 -46.15 -14.49
CA GLY A 945 7.60 -47.21 -14.54
C GLY A 945 6.28 -46.90 -13.81
N VAL A 946 6.09 -45.67 -13.34
CA VAL A 946 4.91 -45.24 -12.55
C VAL A 946 3.56 -45.49 -13.23
N PRO A 947 3.38 -45.32 -14.56
CA PRO A 947 2.10 -45.63 -15.19
C PRO A 947 1.60 -47.06 -14.95
N ALA A 948 2.51 -48.04 -14.90
CA ALA A 948 2.16 -49.43 -14.60
C ALA A 948 1.77 -49.62 -13.13
N LEU A 949 2.44 -48.92 -12.20
CA LEU A 949 2.07 -48.90 -10.78
C LEU A 949 0.68 -48.31 -10.56
N VAL A 950 0.35 -47.22 -11.27
CA VAL A 950 -0.99 -46.61 -11.24
C VAL A 950 -2.02 -47.59 -11.79
N ASP A 951 -1.73 -48.30 -12.88
CA ASP A 951 -2.64 -49.31 -13.44
C ASP A 951 -2.90 -50.48 -12.49
N ALA A 952 -1.92 -50.87 -11.68
CA ALA A 952 -2.05 -51.94 -10.68
C ALA A 952 -2.89 -51.55 -9.45
N VAL A 953 -3.21 -50.26 -9.25
CA VAL A 953 -4.00 -49.81 -8.10
C VAL A 953 -5.42 -50.41 -8.13
N PRO A 954 -5.85 -51.15 -7.09
CA PRO A 954 -7.17 -51.77 -7.03
C PRO A 954 -8.28 -50.73 -6.79
N TYR A 955 -9.48 -51.03 -7.32
CA TYR A 955 -10.69 -50.31 -7.00
C TYR A 955 -11.27 -50.82 -5.68
N ASP A 956 -11.47 -49.94 -4.70
CA ASP A 956 -11.96 -50.27 -3.35
C ASP A 956 -13.50 -50.43 -3.34
N GLY A 957 -14.22 -49.39 -3.76
CA GLY A 957 -15.68 -49.37 -3.85
C GLY A 957 -16.41 -49.35 -2.51
N SER A 958 -15.72 -49.34 -1.36
CA SER A 958 -16.36 -49.15 -0.06
C SER A 958 -16.88 -47.72 0.13
N ASN A 959 -18.00 -47.57 0.83
CA ASN A 959 -18.57 -46.26 1.15
C ASN A 959 -17.77 -45.58 2.27
N GLY A 960 -17.44 -44.30 2.09
CA GLY A 960 -16.71 -43.48 3.07
C GLY A 960 -15.48 -42.83 2.45
N GLN A 961 -14.97 -41.76 3.07
CA GLN A 961 -13.78 -41.02 2.61
C GLN A 961 -12.98 -40.51 3.82
N ASN A 962 -12.29 -41.41 4.52
CA ASN A 962 -11.54 -41.07 5.74
C ASN A 962 -10.26 -40.28 5.42
N MET A 963 -10.44 -38.98 5.14
CA MET A 963 -9.35 -38.07 4.78
C MET A 963 -8.38 -37.82 5.93
N THR A 964 -8.84 -37.92 7.18
CA THR A 964 -7.96 -37.81 8.36
C THR A 964 -6.89 -38.91 8.34
N ALA A 965 -7.29 -40.15 8.02
CA ALA A 965 -6.35 -41.26 7.88
C ALA A 965 -5.38 -41.06 6.71
N ALA A 966 -5.85 -40.55 5.57
CA ALA A 966 -5.00 -40.28 4.40
C ALA A 966 -3.94 -39.20 4.70
N LEU A 967 -4.33 -38.09 5.33
CA LEU A 967 -3.39 -37.04 5.75
C LEU A 967 -2.43 -37.53 6.85
N THR A 968 -2.89 -38.39 7.75
CA THR A 968 -2.02 -39.01 8.76
C THR A 968 -0.96 -39.91 8.12
N LEU A 969 -1.32 -40.69 7.09
CA LEU A 969 -0.37 -41.47 6.31
C LEU A 969 0.64 -40.58 5.57
N LEU A 970 0.20 -39.45 5.04
CA LEU A 970 1.07 -38.48 4.38
C LEU A 970 2.15 -37.96 5.33
N ILE A 971 1.79 -37.62 6.57
CA ILE A 971 2.75 -37.16 7.60
C ILE A 971 3.64 -38.31 8.10
N SER A 972 3.04 -39.45 8.46
CA SER A 972 3.76 -40.54 9.14
C SER A 972 4.68 -41.33 8.21
N THR A 973 4.29 -41.52 6.94
CA THR A 973 5.02 -42.37 5.98
C THR A 973 5.78 -41.53 4.96
N TYR A 974 5.16 -40.51 4.37
CA TYR A 974 5.71 -39.78 3.23
C TYR A 974 6.64 -38.62 3.61
N LEU A 975 6.82 -38.30 4.90
CA LEU A 975 7.89 -37.42 5.39
C LEU A 975 9.20 -38.15 5.69
N GLN A 976 9.23 -39.48 5.55
CA GLN A 976 10.43 -40.26 5.85
C GLN A 976 11.35 -40.34 4.62
N GLN A 977 12.63 -40.00 4.79
CA GLN A 977 13.64 -40.14 3.71
C GLN A 977 13.79 -41.59 3.22
N SER A 978 13.58 -42.58 4.10
CA SER A 978 13.54 -44.00 3.75
C SER A 978 12.44 -44.34 2.73
N ASN A 979 11.39 -43.53 2.67
CA ASN A 979 10.28 -43.66 1.73
C ASN A 979 10.39 -42.71 0.53
N GLY A 980 11.53 -42.02 0.37
CA GLY A 980 11.86 -41.18 -0.79
C GLY A 980 11.72 -39.67 -0.58
N TYR A 981 11.31 -39.20 0.60
CA TYR A 981 11.14 -37.75 0.88
C TYR A 981 12.45 -36.96 0.72
N ARG A 982 12.40 -35.79 0.06
CA ARG A 982 13.57 -34.94 -0.21
C ARG A 982 13.40 -33.52 0.32
N ASN A 983 14.22 -33.11 1.29
CA ASN A 983 14.16 -31.76 1.88
C ASN A 983 14.38 -30.61 0.89
N ASP A 984 15.01 -30.87 -0.25
CA ASP A 984 15.30 -29.88 -1.29
C ASP A 984 14.35 -29.96 -2.49
N ALA A 985 13.29 -30.77 -2.40
CA ALA A 985 12.21 -30.85 -3.39
C ALA A 985 10.98 -30.07 -2.89
N GLN A 986 10.08 -29.73 -3.80
CA GLN A 986 8.78 -29.19 -3.40
C GLN A 986 7.76 -30.32 -3.23
N HIS A 987 6.94 -30.23 -2.17
CA HIS A 987 6.03 -31.29 -1.77
C HIS A 987 4.57 -30.89 -1.99
N LEU A 988 3.83 -31.67 -2.78
CA LEU A 988 2.42 -31.44 -3.07
C LEU A 988 1.59 -32.73 -3.01
N ALA A 989 0.52 -32.71 -2.21
CA ALA A 989 -0.48 -33.76 -2.16
C ALA A 989 -1.73 -33.36 -2.97
N ILE A 990 -2.24 -34.27 -3.80
CA ILE A 990 -3.30 -34.01 -4.77
C ILE A 990 -4.46 -34.95 -4.52
N TYR A 991 -5.55 -34.45 -3.95
CA TYR A 991 -6.77 -35.24 -3.71
C TYR A 991 -7.75 -35.15 -4.89
N ILE A 992 -8.16 -36.28 -5.45
CA ILE A 992 -9.08 -36.34 -6.60
C ILE A 992 -10.31 -37.19 -6.25
N THR A 993 -11.51 -36.63 -6.47
CA THR A 993 -12.79 -37.23 -6.06
C THR A 993 -13.93 -36.92 -7.05
N SER A 994 -14.94 -37.80 -7.12
CA SER A 994 -16.18 -37.56 -7.87
C SER A 994 -17.45 -37.65 -7.02
N ASN A 995 -17.32 -37.71 -5.70
CA ASN A 995 -18.43 -37.82 -4.77
C ASN A 995 -18.64 -36.50 -4.03
N ALA A 996 -19.87 -36.04 -3.81
CA ALA A 996 -20.14 -34.75 -3.16
C ALA A 996 -20.36 -34.83 -1.63
N GLY A 997 -20.42 -36.05 -1.07
CA GLY A 997 -20.73 -36.30 0.34
C GLY A 997 -19.50 -36.72 1.15
N PHE A 998 -18.79 -35.74 1.70
CA PHE A 998 -17.54 -35.95 2.45
C PHE A 998 -17.78 -35.81 3.97
N PHE A 999 -18.44 -36.79 4.60
CA PHE A 999 -18.55 -36.81 6.07
C PHE A 999 -18.25 -38.21 6.59
N ALA A 1000 -17.00 -38.45 6.97
CA ALA A 1000 -16.64 -39.58 7.80
C ALA A 1000 -15.28 -39.33 8.46
N ASP A 1001 -15.34 -39.12 9.78
CA ASP A 1001 -14.29 -39.33 10.78
C ASP A 1001 -13.11 -38.33 10.88
N GLY A 1002 -13.08 -37.61 12.00
CA GLY A 1002 -11.99 -36.70 12.42
C GLY A 1002 -12.14 -35.25 11.96
N ASP A 1003 -11.06 -34.46 12.13
CA ASP A 1003 -10.97 -33.06 11.68
C ASP A 1003 -9.81 -32.87 10.67
N PRO A 1004 -9.99 -33.34 9.42
CA PRO A 1004 -8.95 -33.25 8.40
C PRO A 1004 -8.69 -31.81 7.94
N ILE A 1005 -9.62 -30.87 8.19
CA ILE A 1005 -9.44 -29.44 7.87
C ILE A 1005 -8.40 -28.82 8.81
N GLN A 1006 -8.48 -29.09 10.12
CA GLN A 1006 -7.46 -28.61 11.05
C GLN A 1006 -6.10 -29.24 10.77
N LEU A 1007 -6.07 -30.54 10.46
CA LEU A 1007 -4.84 -31.22 10.08
C LEU A 1007 -4.24 -30.60 8.80
N SER A 1008 -5.04 -30.38 7.76
CA SER A 1008 -4.58 -29.74 6.52
C SER A 1008 -4.05 -28.33 6.75
N LYS A 1009 -4.70 -27.53 7.60
CA LYS A 1009 -4.23 -26.19 7.98
C LYS A 1009 -2.91 -26.24 8.73
N SER A 1010 -2.72 -27.21 9.62
CA SER A 1010 -1.46 -27.37 10.37
C SER A 1010 -0.30 -27.78 9.46
N MET A 1011 -0.52 -28.71 8.52
CA MET A 1011 0.49 -29.17 7.57
C MET A 1011 0.97 -28.05 6.65
N ARG A 1012 0.01 -27.27 6.14
CA ARG A 1012 0.19 -26.09 5.31
C ARG A 1012 1.00 -25.00 6.03
N ARG A 1013 0.57 -24.59 7.24
CA ARG A 1013 1.33 -23.65 8.09
C ARG A 1013 2.74 -24.13 8.46
N GLY A 1014 2.92 -25.44 8.64
CA GLY A 1014 4.22 -26.04 8.93
C GLY A 1014 5.13 -26.19 7.71
N GLY A 1015 4.66 -25.87 6.50
CA GLY A 1015 5.43 -25.95 5.25
C GLY A 1015 5.78 -27.36 4.78
N SER A 1016 5.24 -28.39 5.44
CA SER A 1016 5.59 -29.80 5.23
C SER A 1016 5.06 -30.38 3.92
N TRP A 1017 3.80 -30.07 3.57
CA TRP A 1017 3.13 -30.48 2.34
C TRP A 1017 2.12 -29.41 1.91
N GLY A 1018 2.15 -29.09 0.62
CA GLY A 1018 1.04 -28.42 -0.05
C GLY A 1018 -0.15 -29.36 -0.26
N ILE A 1019 -1.38 -28.82 -0.30
CA ILE A 1019 -2.57 -29.62 -0.59
C ILE A 1019 -3.36 -28.98 -1.73
N ALA A 1020 -3.59 -29.75 -2.80
CA ALA A 1020 -4.47 -29.40 -3.91
C ALA A 1020 -5.63 -30.41 -4.01
N THR A 1021 -6.80 -29.94 -4.42
CA THR A 1021 -8.00 -30.78 -4.57
C THR A 1021 -8.61 -30.66 -5.95
N MET A 1022 -9.11 -31.77 -6.49
CA MET A 1022 -9.82 -31.83 -7.76
C MET A 1022 -11.13 -32.61 -7.65
N ALA A 1023 -12.20 -31.99 -8.09
CA ALA A 1023 -13.50 -32.62 -8.24
C ALA A 1023 -13.75 -32.97 -9.71
N TYR A 1024 -14.26 -34.18 -9.97
CA TYR A 1024 -14.66 -34.64 -11.30
C TYR A 1024 -16.15 -34.99 -11.30
N GLY A 1025 -16.96 -34.37 -12.15
CA GLY A 1025 -18.40 -34.66 -12.24
C GLY A 1025 -19.24 -34.16 -11.07
N ILE A 1026 -18.70 -33.29 -10.22
CA ILE A 1026 -19.42 -32.59 -9.14
C ILE A 1026 -19.61 -31.13 -9.56
N LEU A 1027 -20.87 -30.67 -9.66
CA LEU A 1027 -21.18 -29.28 -10.00
C LEU A 1027 -20.65 -28.32 -8.93
N SER A 1028 -20.11 -27.18 -9.38
CA SER A 1028 -19.70 -26.08 -8.49
C SER A 1028 -20.91 -25.57 -7.69
N GLY A 1029 -20.74 -25.31 -6.40
CA GLY A 1029 -21.81 -24.83 -5.51
C GLY A 1029 -22.70 -25.90 -4.87
N ALA A 1030 -22.53 -27.19 -5.20
CA ALA A 1030 -23.09 -28.27 -4.39
C ALA A 1030 -22.41 -28.31 -3.01
N ASN A 1031 -23.10 -28.77 -1.96
CA ASN A 1031 -22.60 -28.81 -0.57
C ASN A 1031 -21.18 -29.41 -0.41
N GLY A 1032 -20.74 -30.30 -1.33
CA GLY A 1032 -19.40 -30.88 -1.35
C GLY A 1032 -18.26 -29.97 -1.85
N GLY A 1033 -18.55 -28.93 -2.64
CA GLY A 1033 -17.51 -28.05 -3.23
C GLY A 1033 -16.83 -27.13 -2.21
N ASN A 1034 -17.58 -26.65 -1.21
CA ASN A 1034 -17.04 -25.78 -0.16
C ASN A 1034 -16.01 -26.51 0.74
N TYR A 1035 -16.14 -27.83 0.89
CA TYR A 1035 -15.24 -28.61 1.72
C TYR A 1035 -13.85 -28.80 1.08
N LEU A 1036 -13.79 -29.06 -0.23
CA LEU A 1036 -12.54 -29.16 -0.98
C LEU A 1036 -11.74 -27.84 -0.89
N ILE A 1037 -12.44 -26.72 -1.03
CA ILE A 1037 -11.89 -25.37 -0.83
C ILE A 1037 -11.37 -25.17 0.60
N GLN A 1038 -12.05 -25.68 1.63
CA GLN A 1038 -11.55 -25.60 3.00
C GLN A 1038 -10.29 -26.46 3.23
N LEU A 1039 -10.19 -27.61 2.55
CA LEU A 1039 -9.07 -28.53 2.66
C LEU A 1039 -7.79 -27.96 2.02
N ALA A 1040 -7.88 -27.46 0.78
CA ALA A 1040 -6.75 -26.99 -0.02
C ALA A 1040 -6.59 -25.46 -0.08
N GLY A 1041 -7.66 -24.70 0.16
CA GLY A 1041 -7.72 -23.25 -0.09
C GLY A 1041 -8.40 -22.93 -1.43
N SER A 1042 -8.92 -21.70 -1.56
CA SER A 1042 -9.68 -21.24 -2.74
C SER A 1042 -8.87 -21.25 -4.03
N GLY A 1043 -7.56 -20.99 -3.97
CA GLY A 1043 -6.65 -21.03 -5.12
C GLY A 1043 -6.08 -22.41 -5.46
N CYS A 1044 -6.40 -23.46 -4.69
CA CYS A 1044 -5.83 -24.81 -4.82
C CYS A 1044 -6.90 -25.90 -4.97
N SER A 1045 -8.08 -25.50 -5.46
CA SER A 1045 -9.20 -26.40 -5.75
C SER A 1045 -9.66 -26.21 -7.19
N TYR A 1046 -9.97 -27.30 -7.90
CA TYR A 1046 -10.48 -27.25 -9.28
C TYR A 1046 -11.64 -28.23 -9.51
N HIS A 1047 -12.63 -27.82 -10.31
CA HIS A 1047 -13.83 -28.61 -10.62
C HIS A 1047 -13.92 -28.86 -12.12
N ALA A 1048 -13.81 -30.12 -12.53
CA ALA A 1048 -13.96 -30.55 -13.92
C ALA A 1048 -15.40 -31.04 -14.18
N GLY A 1049 -16.06 -30.45 -15.18
CA GLY A 1049 -17.44 -30.80 -15.55
C GLY A 1049 -17.56 -32.11 -16.33
N ASN A 1050 -16.52 -32.50 -17.08
CA ASN A 1050 -16.50 -33.70 -17.92
C ASN A 1050 -15.04 -34.19 -18.15
N PRO A 1051 -14.84 -35.38 -18.75
CA PRO A 1051 -13.50 -35.92 -19.01
C PRO A 1051 -12.60 -35.04 -19.87
N THR A 1052 -13.17 -34.33 -20.85
CA THR A 1052 -12.42 -33.43 -21.73
C THR A 1052 -11.86 -32.26 -20.93
N ASP A 1053 -12.70 -31.62 -20.11
CA ASP A 1053 -12.34 -30.53 -19.20
C ASP A 1053 -11.27 -30.95 -18.19
N LEU A 1054 -11.40 -32.17 -17.64
CA LEU A 1054 -10.37 -32.76 -16.76
C LEU A 1054 -9.02 -32.90 -17.47
N ASN A 1055 -9.02 -33.35 -18.73
CA ASN A 1055 -7.80 -33.57 -19.52
C ASN A 1055 -7.26 -32.33 -20.25
N THR A 1056 -7.88 -31.16 -20.11
CA THR A 1056 -7.33 -29.89 -20.60
C THR A 1056 -7.07 -28.96 -19.43
N ASN A 1057 -8.14 -28.50 -18.78
CA ASN A 1057 -8.08 -27.53 -17.71
C ASN A 1057 -7.58 -28.15 -16.39
N GLY A 1058 -7.90 -29.43 -16.13
CA GLY A 1058 -7.34 -30.16 -14.99
C GLY A 1058 -5.82 -30.40 -15.11
N PHE A 1059 -5.30 -30.65 -16.33
CA PHE A 1059 -3.85 -30.69 -16.56
C PHE A 1059 -3.21 -29.34 -16.33
N ASN A 1060 -3.75 -28.28 -16.94
CA ASN A 1060 -3.29 -26.92 -16.78
C ASN A 1060 -3.24 -26.50 -15.30
N PHE A 1061 -4.29 -26.83 -14.53
CA PHE A 1061 -4.36 -26.57 -13.10
C PHE A 1061 -3.18 -27.18 -12.34
N LEU A 1062 -2.97 -28.50 -12.44
CA LEU A 1062 -1.89 -29.15 -11.68
C LEU A 1062 -0.50 -28.74 -12.17
N GLN A 1063 -0.31 -28.68 -13.49
CA GLN A 1063 0.97 -28.35 -14.10
C GLN A 1063 1.41 -26.92 -13.77
N SER A 1064 0.51 -25.94 -13.85
CA SER A 1064 0.83 -24.56 -13.44
C SER A 1064 1.16 -24.46 -11.95
N LYS A 1065 0.49 -25.23 -11.07
CA LYS A 1065 0.86 -25.27 -9.65
C LYS A 1065 2.29 -25.77 -9.46
N THR A 1066 2.69 -26.84 -10.13
CA THR A 1066 4.05 -27.39 -10.00
C THR A 1066 5.18 -26.52 -10.55
N CYS A 1067 4.86 -25.41 -11.21
CA CYS A 1067 5.85 -24.45 -11.73
C CYS A 1067 6.27 -23.35 -10.76
N PHE A 1068 5.57 -23.15 -9.64
CA PHE A 1068 5.96 -22.14 -8.65
C PHE A 1068 7.22 -22.54 -7.90
N ASP A 1069 8.13 -21.59 -7.65
CA ASP A 1069 9.33 -21.80 -6.83
C ASP A 1069 9.10 -21.57 -5.32
N GLY A 1070 7.94 -21.04 -4.94
CA GLY A 1070 7.55 -20.78 -3.54
C GLY A 1070 6.77 -21.91 -2.87
N HIS A 1071 6.02 -21.57 -1.82
CA HIS A 1071 5.21 -22.51 -1.06
C HIS A 1071 3.97 -22.97 -1.86
N LEU A 1072 4.03 -24.17 -2.45
CA LEU A 1072 2.96 -24.78 -3.25
C LEU A 1072 1.71 -25.03 -2.40
N CYS A 1073 0.64 -24.24 -2.55
CA CYS A 1073 -0.63 -24.50 -1.85
C CYS A 1073 -0.45 -24.73 -0.32
N GLN A 1074 0.46 -23.98 0.31
CA GLN A 1074 0.75 -24.01 1.75
C GLN A 1074 0.15 -22.80 2.49
#